data_AF-A0A1G0M0V3-F1
#
_entry.id   AF-A0A1G0M0V3-F1
#
_cell.length_a   1.000
_cell.length_b   1.000
_cell.length_c   1.000
_cell.angle_alpha   90.00
_cell.angle_beta   90.00
_cell.angle_gamma   90.00
#
_symmetry.space_group_name_H-M   'P 1'
#
loop_
_entity.id
_entity.type
_entity.pdbx_description
1 polymer ?
#
loop_
_entity_poly.entity_id
_entity_poly.type
_entity_poly.pdbx_seq_one_letter_code
_entity_poly.pdbx_strand_id
1 'polypeptide(L)'
;MKRALTAGMFSSMMAISTLMVLAFTAAPVQAASVLNSCTTYCHGMPPRDAARKANPHFDSRSSAFLGNHAKHLPAAPTVANCNVCHTPVAATNFGHQNSVINMANSLKGYSSATLRAKYDKGVFFNQTSIPNLTNARCSNASCHFEKQTPLWGSAAYVAPADCAACHGAPPAGTTAAPAGGLAGSHARHNLYFPGTTNCQKCHANNVTFTHATSAGRALKVQGFLRDPLNTLEASATYTGAAINYLPSKSGSQVFGTCNNLYCHSSGQSATGAGAGTAVTTPAWGGAALNCGSCHQNMGPAVNAAATGKHAKHAQTAGIACSVCHGASYTSTSVPTGAGTTHVNKSINLAWTGLAATPATTYSKTNTFSAGSAAYGSCSNTYCHSTVQNATTGANTTVTYRTVSWAAATTLTCASCHVNMATDVTGTGSHRIHTLATGANLDCVRCHLGYTKTTTTTATHVNRQIELGAAGLTYSQGSGAAHPAANGFGTCSASACHGSATVTWGGTLWSTTDQCGKCHSSSTAGAVTATTPFYATSFPVKVTANTDPKVGAHTAHIAGTDSISATMVCTTCHGTVTLNSATHMAGSTSFAWSTLATKNGALTPAYSATTGVCSNVYCHGASMPGGDTSGANRAPAWNSATYLPATLSSAACSTCHGFPPPTSAGHPAVSIPAGFPATASLGTTCSCHSNINPTGNSYATIFVNKALHINGTLEIISGGACDACHGYPPASAGFKGTLGNWSSARGENYLGGGGAHTIQNHVSKLAKPGEGFANCTKCHDSADHQMSPIVFNPSQNIKVKVNQRFRLEAAKQFKYTSNRLDAAAHLTGTCSNNSCHYGATPKWDPLH
;
A
#
# COMPACT_ATOMS: atom_id res chain seq x y z
N MET A 1 -22.57 64.04 29.62
CA MET A 1 -23.34 64.91 30.52
C MET A 1 -22.69 64.89 31.90
N LYS A 2 -22.22 66.08 32.33
CA LYS A 2 -22.01 66.60 33.72
C LYS A 2 -21.22 65.73 34.73
N ARG A 3 -19.97 66.06 35.08
CA ARG A 3 -19.44 67.18 35.94
C ARG A 3 -19.18 66.66 37.38
N ALA A 4 -17.94 66.61 37.87
CA ALA A 4 -17.11 67.70 38.47
C ALA A 4 -17.38 67.87 39.98
N LEU A 5 -16.41 67.55 40.85
CA LEU A 5 -15.44 68.45 41.56
C LEU A 5 -15.93 68.97 42.93
N THR A 6 -15.00 68.92 43.91
CA THR A 6 -14.76 69.86 45.05
C THR A 6 -15.80 69.94 46.18
N ALA A 7 -15.54 70.33 47.44
CA ALA A 7 -14.39 70.57 48.33
C ALA A 7 -14.94 71.16 49.65
N GLY A 8 -14.18 71.13 50.77
CA GLY A 8 -14.31 72.03 51.94
C GLY A 8 -15.34 71.61 53.01
N MET A 9 -15.01 71.33 54.28
CA MET A 9 -14.32 72.08 55.36
C MET A 9 -15.16 73.18 56.07
N PHE A 10 -15.07 73.17 57.41
CA PHE A 10 -15.25 74.23 58.43
C PHE A 10 -16.66 74.70 58.87
N SER A 11 -17.00 74.51 60.16
CA SER A 11 -16.82 75.46 61.31
C SER A 11 -17.74 75.06 62.50
N SER A 12 -17.25 74.92 63.75
CA SER A 12 -17.16 75.96 64.83
C SER A 12 -18.55 76.43 65.31
N MET A 13 -18.98 76.49 66.57
CA MET A 13 -18.47 76.91 67.90
C MET A 13 -19.57 76.51 68.93
N MET A 14 -19.33 76.22 70.20
CA MET A 14 -19.16 77.22 71.27
C MET A 14 -18.57 76.56 72.53
N ALA A 15 -17.50 77.17 73.03
CA ALA A 15 -16.93 77.03 74.35
C ALA A 15 -17.59 78.03 75.32
N ILE A 16 -17.33 77.86 76.63
CA ILE A 16 -16.85 78.87 77.62
C ILE A 16 -17.07 78.26 79.03
N SER A 17 -16.00 77.79 79.71
CA SER A 17 -15.17 78.48 80.75
C SER A 17 -15.89 78.52 82.11
N THR A 18 -15.33 78.16 83.28
CA THR A 18 -14.09 78.55 84.01
C THR A 18 -14.02 77.69 85.31
N LEU A 19 -12.95 76.93 85.63
CA LEU A 19 -11.71 77.24 86.37
C LEU A 19 -11.80 77.38 87.92
N MET A 20 -11.04 76.49 88.61
CA MET A 20 -10.52 76.46 90.01
C MET A 20 -11.46 76.13 91.20
N VAL A 21 -11.14 75.05 91.95
CA VAL A 21 -10.46 75.07 93.28
C VAL A 21 -10.17 73.63 93.76
N LEU A 22 -9.06 73.49 94.48
CA LEU A 22 -8.36 72.31 95.01
C LEU A 22 -9.16 71.37 95.95
N ALA A 23 -8.61 70.15 96.06
CA ALA A 23 -8.61 69.25 97.22
C ALA A 23 -9.92 68.52 97.57
N PHE A 24 -10.00 67.23 97.24
CA PHE A 24 -9.86 66.14 98.22
C PHE A 24 -9.89 64.79 97.48
N THR A 25 -8.98 63.92 97.90
CA THR A 25 -8.75 62.57 97.42
C THR A 25 -9.92 61.63 97.72
N ALA A 26 -10.42 60.93 96.71
CA ALA A 26 -11.11 59.65 96.89
C ALA A 26 -10.48 58.65 95.92
N ALA A 27 -9.42 57.99 96.38
CA ALA A 27 -8.84 56.84 95.69
C ALA A 27 -9.86 55.69 95.71
N PRO A 28 -10.10 54.98 94.59
CA PRO A 28 -10.54 53.60 94.70
C PRO A 28 -9.36 52.81 95.26
N VAL A 29 -9.54 52.25 96.46
CA VAL A 29 -8.67 51.25 97.05
C VAL A 29 -8.64 50.05 96.11
N GLN A 30 -7.67 50.02 95.20
CA GLN A 30 -7.22 48.76 94.63
C GLN A 30 -6.52 48.02 95.75
N ALA A 31 -7.04 46.85 96.10
CA ALA A 31 -6.33 45.87 96.89
C ALA A 31 -5.01 45.53 96.16
N ALA A 32 -3.96 46.29 96.47
CA ALA A 32 -2.57 46.00 96.13
C ALA A 32 -2.15 44.78 96.96
N SER A 33 -2.69 43.62 96.60
CA SER A 33 -2.33 42.35 97.21
C SER A 33 -1.12 41.79 96.46
N VAL A 34 0.03 41.83 97.13
CA VAL A 34 1.11 40.84 97.01
C VAL A 34 1.94 40.79 95.69
N LEU A 35 1.58 41.49 94.61
CA LEU A 35 2.41 41.49 93.40
C LEU A 35 3.60 42.48 93.41
N ASN A 36 3.55 43.52 94.24
CA ASN A 36 4.58 44.58 94.29
C ASN A 36 5.87 44.17 95.03
N SER A 37 5.88 43.04 95.74
CA SER A 37 7.06 42.55 96.44
C SER A 37 8.08 41.92 95.49
N CYS A 38 7.63 41.28 94.40
CA CYS A 38 8.54 40.64 93.46
C CYS A 38 9.17 41.63 92.47
N THR A 39 8.40 42.58 91.92
CA THR A 39 8.85 43.64 90.99
C THR A 39 9.82 44.62 91.61
N THR A 40 9.62 44.93 92.90
CA THR A 40 10.36 45.96 93.62
C THR A 40 11.61 45.42 94.30
N TYR A 41 11.56 44.20 94.85
CA TYR A 41 12.65 43.68 95.70
C TYR A 41 13.41 42.49 95.11
N CYS A 42 12.86 41.77 94.14
CA CYS A 42 13.52 40.57 93.60
C CYS A 42 13.86 40.72 92.11
N HIS A 43 12.90 40.84 91.20
CA HIS A 43 13.17 40.85 89.75
C HIS A 43 12.18 41.75 89.00
N GLY A 44 12.57 42.33 87.86
CA GLY A 44 11.59 42.95 86.96
C GLY A 44 10.63 41.89 86.40
N MET A 45 9.37 41.90 86.82
CA MET A 45 8.35 40.95 86.35
C MET A 45 7.56 41.53 85.18
N PRO A 46 7.16 40.71 84.19
CA PRO A 46 7.54 39.31 84.03
C PRO A 46 9.05 39.19 83.74
N PRO A 47 9.74 38.13 84.20
CA PRO A 47 11.19 38.06 84.12
C PRO A 47 11.60 37.91 82.65
N ARG A 48 11.89 39.03 82.00
CA ARG A 48 12.70 39.08 80.79
C ARG A 48 14.14 39.26 81.22
N ASP A 49 15.07 38.67 80.45
CA ASP A 49 16.50 38.80 80.72
C ASP A 49 16.83 40.29 80.94
N ALA A 50 17.41 40.60 82.09
CA ALA A 50 17.73 41.97 82.48
C ALA A 50 19.19 42.04 82.89
N ALA A 51 19.83 43.18 82.65
CA ALA A 51 21.14 43.47 83.24
C ALA A 51 21.02 43.44 84.78
N ARG A 52 22.07 42.97 85.47
CA ARG A 52 22.11 42.93 86.95
C ARG A 52 21.75 44.31 87.50
N LYS A 53 20.63 44.41 88.23
CA LYS A 53 20.39 45.55 89.12
C LYS A 53 21.04 45.24 90.47
N ALA A 54 21.83 46.18 90.98
CA ALA A 54 22.34 46.11 92.34
C ALA A 54 21.15 46.21 93.30
N ASN A 55 20.93 45.19 94.13
CA ASN A 55 19.92 45.21 95.16
C ASN A 55 20.58 45.55 96.50
N PRO A 56 20.20 46.66 97.17
CA PRO A 56 20.78 47.07 98.45
C PRO A 56 20.37 46.20 99.65
N HIS A 57 19.45 45.23 99.52
CA HIS A 57 18.98 44.40 100.63
C HIS A 57 19.64 43.01 100.78
N PHE A 58 20.47 42.59 99.82
CA PHE A 58 21.10 41.26 99.84
C PHE A 58 22.55 41.33 99.36
N ASP A 59 23.47 41.87 100.17
CA ASP A 59 24.95 41.80 100.04
C ASP A 59 25.50 41.38 98.66
N SER A 60 25.15 42.15 97.62
CA SER A 60 25.51 41.96 96.20
C SER A 60 25.08 40.65 95.48
N ARG A 61 24.26 39.78 96.08
CA ARG A 61 23.80 38.55 95.41
C ARG A 61 22.66 38.86 94.43
N SER A 62 23.02 38.93 93.17
CA SER A 62 22.20 39.38 92.04
C SER A 62 20.83 38.73 91.94
N SER A 63 19.86 39.55 91.57
CA SER A 63 18.50 39.13 91.30
C SER A 63 18.13 39.47 89.84
N ALA A 64 18.88 38.97 88.87
CA ALA A 64 18.51 39.07 87.46
C ALA A 64 18.62 37.68 86.83
N PHE A 65 17.64 37.31 86.02
CA PHE A 65 17.67 36.05 85.31
C PHE A 65 18.65 36.18 84.14
N LEU A 66 19.83 35.55 84.25
CA LEU A 66 20.72 35.37 83.10
C LEU A 66 20.16 34.23 82.24
N GLY A 67 19.87 34.50 80.96
CA GLY A 67 19.28 33.52 80.07
C GLY A 67 18.88 34.06 78.71
N ASN A 68 17.95 33.35 78.06
CA ASN A 68 17.39 33.67 76.75
C ASN A 68 15.86 33.95 76.82
N HIS A 69 15.29 34.27 77.98
CA HIS A 69 13.86 34.58 78.12
C HIS A 69 13.41 35.76 77.26
N ALA A 70 14.21 36.82 77.18
CA ALA A 70 13.93 37.99 76.34
C ALA A 70 13.88 37.67 74.84
N LYS A 71 14.44 36.52 74.43
CA LYS A 71 14.41 36.01 73.05
C LYS A 71 13.23 35.07 72.78
N HIS A 72 12.65 34.46 73.82
CA HIS A 72 11.52 33.52 73.73
C HIS A 72 10.19 34.12 74.18
N LEU A 73 10.22 35.27 74.84
CA LEU A 73 9.03 35.99 75.31
C LEU A 73 8.81 37.28 74.48
N PRO A 74 7.53 37.66 74.23
CA PRO A 74 7.22 38.95 73.62
C PRO A 74 7.65 40.11 74.54
N ALA A 75 7.65 41.33 74.01
CA ALA A 75 8.06 42.51 74.76
C ALA A 75 7.28 42.71 76.06
N ALA A 76 5.99 42.34 76.07
CA ALA A 76 5.09 42.30 77.22
C ALA A 76 4.55 40.86 77.43
N PRO A 77 5.22 40.02 78.23
CA PRO A 77 4.80 38.64 78.47
C PRO A 77 3.54 38.55 79.34
N THR A 78 2.68 37.57 79.06
CA THR A 78 1.53 37.18 79.89
C THR A 78 1.79 35.85 80.60
N VAL A 79 0.98 35.50 81.60
CA VAL A 79 1.03 34.19 82.29
C VAL A 79 0.94 33.02 81.30
N ALA A 80 0.17 33.17 80.23
CA ALA A 80 0.04 32.15 79.18
C ALA A 80 1.38 31.87 78.47
N ASN A 81 2.26 32.87 78.33
CA ASN A 81 3.57 32.70 77.71
C ASN A 81 4.53 31.87 78.58
N CYS A 82 4.43 31.99 79.90
CA CYS A 82 5.25 31.21 80.84
C CYS A 82 4.75 29.77 80.97
N ASN A 83 3.43 29.56 80.95
CA ASN A 83 2.78 28.25 81.05
C ASN A 83 3.09 27.28 79.89
N VAL A 84 3.76 27.77 78.83
CA VAL A 84 4.25 26.92 77.73
C VAL A 84 5.41 26.05 78.22
N CYS A 85 6.32 26.62 79.01
CA CYS A 85 7.54 25.97 79.48
C CYS A 85 7.46 25.52 80.95
N HIS A 86 6.57 26.12 81.73
CA HIS A 86 6.39 25.84 83.16
C HIS A 86 5.04 25.15 83.42
N THR A 87 5.01 24.22 84.40
CA THR A 87 3.74 23.73 84.97
C THR A 87 3.05 24.86 85.74
N PRO A 88 1.70 24.88 85.86
CA PRO A 88 0.91 26.09 86.06
C PRO A 88 1.48 27.06 87.09
N VAL A 89 1.81 28.27 86.65
CA VAL A 89 2.15 29.39 87.53
C VAL A 89 0.84 30.07 87.88
N ALA A 90 0.16 29.61 88.93
CA ALA A 90 -0.99 30.35 89.46
C ALA A 90 -0.49 31.71 90.00
N ALA A 91 -1.12 32.82 89.59
CA ALA A 91 -0.69 34.17 89.93
C ALA A 91 -0.60 34.46 91.44
N THR A 92 -1.19 33.59 92.27
CA THR A 92 -1.28 33.71 93.72
C THR A 92 -0.21 32.93 94.48
N ASN A 93 0.46 31.97 93.84
CA ASN A 93 1.48 31.17 94.51
C ASN A 93 2.84 31.70 94.11
N PHE A 94 3.60 32.13 95.11
CA PHE A 94 5.01 32.46 95.08
C PHE A 94 5.86 31.28 94.58
N GLY A 95 5.64 30.83 93.34
CA GLY A 95 5.83 29.46 92.86
C GLY A 95 7.26 28.95 92.79
N HIS A 96 8.24 29.76 93.22
CA HIS A 96 9.64 29.39 93.30
C HIS A 96 10.27 29.69 94.66
N GLN A 97 9.58 30.35 95.61
CA GLN A 97 10.13 30.65 96.96
C GLN A 97 10.51 29.40 97.77
N ASN A 98 10.01 28.24 97.38
CA ASN A 98 10.45 26.93 97.87
C ASN A 98 11.82 26.50 97.31
N SER A 99 12.57 27.40 96.68
CA SER A 99 13.83 27.15 95.97
C SER A 99 13.69 26.23 94.75
N VAL A 100 12.49 26.08 94.18
CA VAL A 100 12.25 25.12 93.08
C VAL A 100 11.60 25.80 91.88
N ILE A 101 12.17 25.60 90.69
CA ILE A 101 11.55 25.94 89.40
C ILE A 101 11.11 24.66 88.69
N ASN A 102 9.80 24.52 88.49
CA ASN A 102 9.21 23.38 87.81
C ASN A 102 8.98 23.66 86.31
N MET A 103 9.43 22.75 85.46
CA MET A 103 9.19 22.78 84.03
C MET A 103 8.06 21.85 83.65
N ALA A 104 7.35 22.20 82.58
CA ALA A 104 6.38 21.31 81.96
C ALA A 104 7.10 20.09 81.36
N ASN A 105 6.68 18.88 81.75
CA ASN A 105 7.18 17.62 81.17
C ASN A 105 6.70 17.41 79.72
N SER A 106 5.83 18.27 79.20
CA SER A 106 5.39 18.31 77.81
C SER A 106 4.97 19.74 77.49
N LEU A 107 5.56 20.34 76.46
CA LEU A 107 5.16 21.65 75.99
C LEU A 107 3.71 21.57 75.49
N LYS A 108 2.80 22.28 76.17
CA LYS A 108 1.34 22.20 75.90
C LYS A 108 1.03 22.59 74.45
N GLY A 109 0.35 21.70 73.72
CA GLY A 109 -0.10 21.93 72.35
C GLY A 109 0.87 21.55 71.23
N TYR A 110 2.08 21.05 71.55
CA TYR A 110 3.14 20.91 70.55
C TYR A 110 3.89 19.57 70.53
N SER A 111 3.95 18.81 71.64
CA SER A 111 4.66 17.51 71.69
C SER A 111 3.69 16.33 71.67
N SER A 112 3.95 15.31 70.85
CA SER A 112 3.25 14.02 70.96
C SER A 112 3.73 13.27 72.21
N ALA A 113 2.94 12.32 72.72
CA ALA A 113 3.32 11.52 73.89
C ALA A 113 4.68 10.80 73.71
N THR A 114 5.08 10.53 72.46
CA THR A 114 6.33 9.90 72.04
C THR A 114 7.53 10.85 71.99
N LEU A 115 7.32 12.17 71.96
CA LEU A 115 8.37 13.19 71.77
C LEU A 115 8.28 14.29 72.83
N ARG A 116 8.15 13.89 74.09
CA ARG A 116 8.21 14.82 75.22
C ARG A 116 9.51 15.62 75.18
N ALA A 117 9.39 16.93 75.41
CA ALA A 117 10.56 17.80 75.53
C ALA A 117 11.47 17.26 76.63
N LYS A 118 12.71 16.94 76.27
CA LYS A 118 13.74 16.46 77.20
C LYS A 118 14.64 17.64 77.53
N TYR A 119 14.63 18.02 78.80
CA TYR A 119 15.56 18.97 79.36
C TYR A 119 16.76 18.18 79.87
N ASP A 120 17.96 18.50 79.42
CA ASP A 120 19.20 17.83 79.82
C ASP A 120 19.49 17.92 81.33
N LYS A 121 18.89 18.90 82.00
CA LYS A 121 18.92 19.10 83.44
C LYS A 121 17.64 18.61 84.16
N GLY A 122 16.74 17.93 83.47
CA GLY A 122 15.46 17.46 84.01
C GLY A 122 14.36 18.53 84.05
N VAL A 123 13.17 18.16 84.55
CA VAL A 123 11.99 19.06 84.64
C VAL A 123 11.97 19.91 85.93
N PHE A 124 13.10 19.97 86.63
CA PHE A 124 13.27 20.56 87.95
C PHE A 124 14.63 21.26 88.01
N PHE A 125 14.65 22.48 88.56
CA PHE A 125 15.88 23.22 88.84
C PHE A 125 15.84 23.86 90.22
N ASN A 126 16.99 23.88 90.91
CA ASN A 126 17.15 24.60 92.16
C ASN A 126 17.28 26.11 91.89
N GLN A 127 16.53 26.93 92.61
CA GLN A 127 16.54 28.39 92.47
C GLN A 127 17.74 28.99 93.22
N THR A 128 18.94 28.91 92.63
CA THR A 128 20.15 29.55 93.16
C THR A 128 20.38 30.93 92.52
N SER A 129 21.13 31.81 93.18
CA SER A 129 21.52 33.14 92.65
C SER A 129 22.36 33.08 91.36
N ILE A 130 22.87 31.89 91.03
CA ILE A 130 23.44 31.51 89.74
C ILE A 130 22.76 30.18 89.38
N PRO A 131 21.59 30.19 88.72
CA PRO A 131 21.00 28.96 88.21
C PRO A 131 22.04 28.34 87.26
N ASN A 132 22.50 27.11 87.53
CA ASN A 132 23.46 26.43 86.66
C ASN A 132 22.77 25.93 85.38
N LEU A 133 22.35 26.90 84.57
CA LEU A 133 21.88 26.72 83.19
C LEU A 133 23.04 26.82 82.21
N THR A 134 24.27 27.03 82.70
CA THR A 134 25.50 26.92 81.92
C THR A 134 25.55 25.51 81.35
N ASN A 135 25.43 25.43 80.02
CA ASN A 135 25.31 24.19 79.25
C ASN A 135 23.92 23.53 79.18
N ALA A 136 22.86 24.16 79.69
CA ALA A 136 21.50 23.62 79.56
C ALA A 136 21.04 23.60 78.09
N ARG A 137 20.37 22.52 77.70
CA ARG A 137 19.85 22.25 76.36
C ARG A 137 18.45 21.65 76.45
N CYS A 138 17.58 22.07 75.55
CA CYS A 138 16.30 21.41 75.30
C CYS A 138 16.49 20.44 74.13
N SER A 139 15.80 19.31 74.14
CA SER A 139 15.70 18.42 72.98
C SER A 139 14.25 17.96 72.82
N ASN A 140 13.87 17.53 71.62
CA ASN A 140 12.49 17.13 71.30
C ASN A 140 11.46 18.25 71.58
N ALA A 141 11.88 19.51 71.51
CA ALA A 141 10.98 20.66 71.61
C ALA A 141 10.50 21.04 70.20
N SER A 142 9.20 21.10 70.00
CA SER A 142 8.62 21.46 68.69
C SER A 142 8.91 22.90 68.29
N CYS A 143 9.26 23.77 69.24
CA CYS A 143 9.74 25.12 68.99
C CYS A 143 11.10 25.15 68.26
N HIS A 144 11.89 24.07 68.35
CA HIS A 144 13.22 23.93 67.74
C HIS A 144 13.31 22.72 66.81
N PHE A 145 12.24 22.47 66.05
CA PHE A 145 12.20 21.43 65.00
C PHE A 145 12.56 20.02 65.48
N GLU A 146 12.28 19.73 66.76
CA GLU A 146 12.62 18.44 67.41
C GLU A 146 14.12 18.13 67.44
N LYS A 147 14.97 19.14 67.26
CA LYS A 147 16.42 19.04 67.44
C LYS A 147 16.84 19.43 68.85
N GLN A 148 18.05 19.02 69.22
CA GLN A 148 18.71 19.57 70.40
C GLN A 148 19.00 21.06 70.16
N THR A 149 18.59 21.91 71.10
CA THR A 149 18.80 23.35 71.03
C THR A 149 20.26 23.71 71.26
N PRO A 150 20.70 24.90 70.82
CA PRO A 150 21.92 25.51 71.33
C PRO A 150 21.93 25.59 72.86
N LEU A 151 23.12 25.82 73.41
CA LEU A 151 23.28 26.09 74.83
C LEU A 151 22.45 27.30 75.23
N TRP A 152 21.77 27.20 76.37
CA TRP A 152 21.08 28.33 76.96
C TRP A 152 22.05 29.50 77.19
N GLY A 153 21.71 30.68 76.68
CA GLY A 153 22.58 31.88 76.67
C GLY A 153 23.49 32.02 75.44
N SER A 154 23.42 31.14 74.44
CA SER A 154 24.19 31.30 73.19
C SER A 154 23.72 32.50 72.36
N ALA A 155 24.56 32.94 71.41
CA ALA A 155 24.19 33.94 70.41
C ALA A 155 22.92 33.54 69.63
N ALA A 156 22.13 34.53 69.22
CA ALA A 156 20.93 34.32 68.41
C ALA A 156 21.30 33.95 66.96
N TYR A 157 20.48 33.11 66.34
CA TYR A 157 20.60 32.80 64.92
C TYR A 157 20.35 34.05 64.05
N VAL A 158 21.13 34.18 62.98
CA VAL A 158 21.08 35.26 62.01
C VAL A 158 20.61 34.74 60.65
N ALA A 159 19.56 35.34 60.09
CA ALA A 159 19.17 35.05 58.72
C ALA A 159 20.07 35.80 57.72
N PRO A 160 20.46 35.18 56.59
CA PRO A 160 20.14 33.81 56.16
C PRO A 160 21.18 32.75 56.60
N ALA A 161 22.28 33.17 57.23
CA ALA A 161 23.45 32.32 57.51
C ALA A 161 23.12 31.07 58.35
N ASP A 162 22.21 31.21 59.31
CA ASP A 162 21.88 30.15 60.27
C ASP A 162 20.58 29.40 59.93
N CYS A 163 19.99 29.62 58.75
CA CYS A 163 18.77 28.90 58.33
C CYS A 163 18.96 27.38 58.32
N ALA A 164 20.18 26.91 58.04
CA ALA A 164 20.56 25.49 58.01
C ALA A 164 20.72 24.86 59.42
N ALA A 165 20.68 25.66 60.50
CA ALA A 165 20.67 25.12 61.85
C ALA A 165 19.33 24.43 62.16
N CYS A 166 18.23 25.06 61.74
CA CYS A 166 16.86 24.58 61.95
C CYS A 166 16.37 23.69 60.79
N HIS A 167 16.53 24.15 59.56
CA HIS A 167 16.22 23.37 58.37
C HIS A 167 17.43 22.52 58.01
N GLY A 168 17.25 21.26 57.56
CA GLY A 168 18.30 20.65 56.74
C GLY A 168 18.62 21.59 55.56
N ALA A 169 19.83 21.57 55.02
CA ALA A 169 20.13 22.25 53.75
C ALA A 169 18.97 21.96 52.76
N PRO A 170 18.50 22.95 51.97
CA PRO A 170 17.29 22.82 51.16
C PRO A 170 17.26 21.46 50.49
N PRO A 171 16.21 20.66 50.72
CA PRO A 171 16.35 19.23 50.88
C PRO A 171 16.99 18.58 49.66
N ALA A 172 18.25 18.17 49.80
CA ALA A 172 18.82 17.12 48.99
C ALA A 172 18.11 15.85 49.47
N GLY A 173 17.04 15.47 48.79
CA GLY A 173 16.23 14.32 49.16
C GLY A 173 17.12 13.08 49.31
N THR A 174 17.42 12.73 50.56
CA THR A 174 18.03 11.45 50.92
C THR A 174 16.94 10.57 51.52
N THR A 175 17.17 9.27 51.50
CA THR A 175 16.19 8.21 51.73
C THR A 175 15.58 8.15 53.13
N ALA A 176 15.95 9.06 54.04
CA ALA A 176 15.46 9.06 55.42
C ALA A 176 14.90 10.44 55.85
N ALA A 177 13.63 10.45 56.27
CA ALA A 177 13.14 11.46 57.21
C ALA A 177 14.05 11.46 58.45
N PRO A 178 14.44 12.62 59.01
CA PRO A 178 13.60 13.80 59.17
C PRO A 178 14.09 15.07 58.45
N ALA A 179 15.02 14.97 57.51
CA ALA A 179 15.57 16.11 56.77
C ALA A 179 14.79 16.40 55.47
N GLY A 180 13.57 16.93 55.60
CA GLY A 180 12.91 17.70 54.53
C GLY A 180 12.39 16.91 53.31
N GLY A 181 11.08 16.67 53.30
CA GLY A 181 10.34 16.11 52.16
C GLY A 181 10.54 14.61 51.98
N LEU A 182 9.47 13.89 51.63
CA LEU A 182 9.58 12.48 51.27
C LEU A 182 10.65 12.29 50.18
N ALA A 183 11.53 11.30 50.38
CA ALA A 183 12.49 10.85 49.40
C ALA A 183 11.76 10.61 48.05
N GLY A 184 12.14 11.32 46.99
CA GLY A 184 11.51 11.20 45.67
C GLY A 184 11.34 12.52 44.93
N SER A 185 10.35 13.35 45.29
CA SER A 185 9.97 14.54 44.51
C SER A 185 11.03 15.65 44.53
N HIS A 186 11.57 16.04 45.69
CA HIS A 186 12.66 17.03 45.74
C HIS A 186 13.92 16.54 45.02
N ALA A 187 14.28 15.26 45.17
CA ALA A 187 15.45 14.70 44.48
C ALA A 187 15.33 14.86 42.96
N ARG A 188 14.15 14.62 42.38
CA ARG A 188 13.89 14.83 40.95
C ARG A 188 13.95 16.31 40.55
N HIS A 189 13.38 17.21 41.33
CA HIS A 189 13.41 18.65 41.02
C HIS A 189 14.81 19.23 41.17
N ASN A 190 15.60 18.77 42.15
CA ASN A 190 16.97 19.23 42.37
C ASN A 190 17.92 18.85 41.22
N LEU A 191 17.62 17.78 40.46
CA LEU A 191 18.38 17.47 39.24
C LEU A 191 18.28 18.61 38.21
N TYR A 192 17.14 19.29 38.14
CA TYR A 192 16.89 20.38 37.18
C TYR A 192 17.05 21.77 37.78
N PHE A 193 16.83 21.91 39.09
CA PHE A 193 16.83 23.14 39.86
C PHE A 193 17.79 23.08 41.05
N PRO A 194 19.10 22.90 40.81
CA PRO A 194 20.07 22.80 41.90
C PRO A 194 20.31 24.16 42.58
N GLY A 195 20.65 24.14 43.86
CA GLY A 195 21.03 25.35 44.59
C GLY A 195 19.87 26.12 45.22
N THR A 196 20.19 26.85 46.28
CA THR A 196 19.22 27.49 47.19
C THR A 196 18.40 28.60 46.53
N THR A 197 18.95 29.27 45.52
CA THR A 197 18.26 30.31 44.75
C THR A 197 17.11 29.76 43.92
N ASN A 198 17.10 28.47 43.59
CA ASN A 198 16.03 27.86 42.81
C ASN A 198 14.84 27.41 43.65
N CYS A 199 14.97 27.35 44.99
CA CYS A 199 13.84 27.06 45.89
C CYS A 199 12.71 28.08 45.74
N GLN A 200 13.03 29.32 45.35
CA GLN A 200 12.04 30.37 45.12
C GLN A 200 11.09 30.10 43.94
N LYS A 201 11.41 29.13 43.08
CA LYS A 201 10.51 28.67 42.01
C LYS A 201 9.26 27.96 42.56
N CYS A 202 9.35 27.42 43.77
CA CYS A 202 8.27 26.69 44.42
C CYS A 202 7.90 27.25 45.80
N HIS A 203 8.84 27.82 46.56
CA HIS A 203 8.63 28.26 47.95
C HIS A 203 8.83 29.76 48.12
N ALA A 204 8.04 30.41 48.97
CA ALA A 204 8.28 31.81 49.32
C ALA A 204 9.66 31.98 49.95
N ASN A 205 10.43 32.98 49.50
CA ASN A 205 11.74 33.26 50.08
C ASN A 205 11.56 33.96 51.44
N ASN A 206 12.15 33.42 52.50
CA ASN A 206 12.09 34.01 53.84
C ASN A 206 13.42 34.71 54.11
N VAL A 207 13.46 36.02 53.87
CA VAL A 207 14.66 36.86 54.04
C VAL A 207 14.89 37.30 55.49
N THR A 208 14.02 36.90 56.43
CA THR A 208 14.11 37.22 57.86
C THR A 208 13.94 35.97 58.73
N PHE A 209 14.70 35.89 59.83
CA PHE A 209 14.60 34.80 60.79
C PHE A 209 13.27 34.87 61.52
N THR A 210 12.43 33.84 61.40
CA THR A 210 11.12 33.77 62.07
C THR A 210 10.93 32.39 62.71
N HIS A 211 10.43 32.35 63.95
CA HIS A 211 10.16 31.10 64.65
C HIS A 211 8.93 30.40 64.07
N ALA A 212 9.04 29.08 63.87
CA ALA A 212 7.99 28.13 63.52
C ALA A 212 6.64 28.39 64.22
N THR A 213 6.71 28.64 65.53
CA THR A 213 5.57 28.84 66.43
C THR A 213 5.03 30.27 66.44
N SER A 214 5.80 31.25 65.98
CA SER A 214 5.39 32.67 65.99
C SER A 214 4.49 33.07 64.82
N ALA A 215 4.24 32.17 63.86
CA ALA A 215 3.55 32.56 62.64
C ALA A 215 2.38 31.66 62.19
N GLY A 216 2.17 30.46 62.74
CA GLY A 216 1.17 29.54 62.18
C GLY A 216 1.34 29.29 60.66
N ARG A 217 2.55 29.54 60.12
CA ARG A 217 2.83 29.53 58.69
C ARG A 217 3.48 28.20 58.31
N ALA A 218 2.74 27.42 57.52
CA ALA A 218 3.28 26.33 56.72
C ALA A 218 4.45 26.81 55.83
N LEU A 219 5.40 25.92 55.52
CA LEU A 219 6.31 26.07 54.36
C LEU A 219 5.45 25.95 53.10
N LYS A 220 4.76 27.03 52.74
CA LYS A 220 3.81 27.03 51.63
C LYS A 220 4.56 26.96 50.31
N VAL A 221 4.07 26.12 49.42
CA VAL A 221 4.34 26.27 47.99
C VAL A 221 3.69 27.59 47.56
N GLN A 222 4.42 28.45 46.84
CA GLN A 222 3.86 29.71 46.33
C GLN A 222 2.69 29.39 45.40
N GLY A 223 1.64 30.21 45.44
CA GLY A 223 0.50 30.06 44.53
C GLY A 223 0.82 30.36 43.06
N PHE A 224 2.02 30.85 42.76
CA PHE A 224 2.48 31.14 41.40
C PHE A 224 3.82 30.44 41.16
N LEU A 225 3.77 29.28 40.49
CA LEU A 225 4.94 28.47 40.20
C LEU A 225 5.72 29.06 39.02
N ARG A 226 7.01 28.70 38.90
CA ARG A 226 7.88 29.22 37.85
C ARG A 226 8.48 28.12 37.00
N ASP A 227 8.67 28.45 35.73
CA ASP A 227 9.27 27.55 34.75
C ASP A 227 10.82 27.47 34.91
N PRO A 228 11.50 26.65 34.10
CA PRO A 228 12.95 26.57 34.10
C PRO A 228 13.67 27.88 33.79
N LEU A 229 13.10 28.74 32.95
CA LEU A 229 13.59 30.08 32.61
C LEU A 229 13.29 31.13 33.69
N ASN A 230 12.69 30.71 34.82
CA ASN A 230 12.27 31.56 35.94
C ASN A 230 11.09 32.51 35.64
N THR A 231 10.37 32.25 34.55
CA THR A 231 9.15 32.96 34.17
C THR A 231 7.98 32.46 35.01
N LEU A 232 7.09 33.38 35.38
CA LEU A 232 5.87 33.05 36.12
C LEU A 232 4.91 32.22 35.26
N GLU A 233 4.50 31.06 35.75
CA GLU A 233 3.45 30.25 35.13
C GLU A 233 2.11 30.63 35.77
N ALA A 234 1.48 31.70 35.26
CA ALA A 234 0.33 32.35 35.90
C ALA A 234 -0.88 31.44 36.18
N SER A 235 -1.05 30.35 35.41
CA SER A 235 -2.13 29.37 35.58
C SER A 235 -1.72 28.14 36.41
N ALA A 236 -0.45 28.04 36.81
CA ALA A 236 0.09 26.91 37.53
C ALA A 236 -0.36 26.93 39.00
N THR A 237 -0.85 25.80 39.50
CA THR A 237 -1.37 25.70 40.88
C THR A 237 -0.86 24.47 41.59
N TYR A 238 -0.79 24.57 42.93
CA TYR A 238 -0.55 23.46 43.85
C TYR A 238 -1.68 23.39 44.86
N THR A 239 -2.35 22.25 44.96
CA THR A 239 -3.57 22.08 45.80
C THR A 239 -3.27 21.74 47.26
N GLY A 240 -2.00 21.51 47.61
CA GLY A 240 -1.62 21.02 48.94
C GLY A 240 -1.50 22.14 49.95
N ALA A 241 -2.02 21.91 51.16
CA ALA A 241 -1.93 22.87 52.26
C ALA A 241 -0.49 23.04 52.80
N ALA A 242 0.39 22.07 52.53
CA ALA A 242 1.80 22.02 52.98
C ALA A 242 1.97 22.31 54.49
N ILE A 243 0.97 21.92 55.29
CA ILE A 243 0.98 22.03 56.74
C ILE A 243 1.81 20.90 57.34
N ASN A 244 2.50 21.16 58.46
CA ASN A 244 3.21 20.17 59.28
C ASN A 244 4.56 19.66 58.75
N TYR A 245 5.57 20.54 58.61
CA TYR A 245 6.95 20.18 58.24
C TYR A 245 7.78 19.52 59.36
N LEU A 246 7.21 19.37 60.56
CA LEU A 246 7.88 18.77 61.69
C LEU A 246 8.03 17.25 61.50
N PRO A 247 9.16 16.64 61.89
CA PRO A 247 9.37 15.20 61.77
C PRO A 247 8.30 14.36 62.45
N SER A 248 7.88 14.75 63.65
CA SER A 248 6.78 14.13 64.41
C SER A 248 5.43 14.16 63.71
N LYS A 249 5.23 15.11 62.80
CA LYS A 249 3.97 15.32 62.09
C LYS A 249 4.04 14.88 60.62
N SER A 250 5.12 14.17 60.24
CA SER A 250 5.30 13.62 58.89
C SER A 250 4.14 12.73 58.45
N GLY A 251 3.58 11.92 59.35
CA GLY A 251 2.40 11.08 59.08
C GLY A 251 1.07 11.85 58.89
N SER A 252 1.04 13.15 59.19
CA SER A 252 -0.12 14.04 58.99
C SER A 252 0.14 15.10 57.91
N GLN A 253 1.18 14.92 57.09
CA GLN A 253 1.45 15.77 55.93
C GLN A 253 0.49 15.41 54.81
N VAL A 254 -0.30 16.38 54.35
CA VAL A 254 -1.16 16.24 53.18
C VAL A 254 -0.50 16.93 52.00
N PHE A 255 0.01 16.13 51.06
CA PHE A 255 0.57 16.62 49.81
C PHE A 255 -0.52 16.89 48.78
N GLY A 256 -0.27 17.88 47.92
CA GLY A 256 -1.18 18.29 46.87
C GLY A 256 -0.76 17.83 45.49
N THR A 257 -1.57 18.19 44.51
CA THR A 257 -1.33 17.97 43.08
C THR A 257 -0.83 19.24 42.41
N CYS A 258 0.07 19.07 41.43
CA CYS A 258 0.58 20.14 40.58
C CYS A 258 -0.24 20.19 39.27
N ASN A 259 -0.74 21.37 38.89
CA ASN A 259 -1.58 21.54 37.70
C ASN A 259 -1.09 22.70 36.83
N ASN A 260 -1.20 22.56 35.51
CA ASN A 260 -0.87 23.59 34.50
C ASN A 260 0.59 24.07 34.54
N LEU A 261 1.54 23.17 34.80
CA LEU A 261 2.98 23.45 34.72
C LEU A 261 3.57 22.96 33.40
N TYR A 262 4.55 23.69 32.86
CA TYR A 262 5.29 23.25 31.68
C TYR A 262 5.93 21.86 31.85
N CYS A 263 6.64 21.61 32.96
CA CYS A 263 7.33 20.33 33.21
C CYS A 263 6.38 19.13 33.37
N HIS A 264 5.08 19.36 33.57
CA HIS A 264 4.05 18.32 33.68
C HIS A 264 3.04 18.39 32.52
N SER A 265 3.45 19.01 31.41
CA SER A 265 2.68 19.12 30.17
C SER A 265 3.40 18.46 29.01
N SER A 266 2.71 18.34 27.88
CA SER A 266 3.27 17.89 26.60
C SER A 266 4.35 18.82 26.00
N GLY A 267 4.75 19.88 26.71
CA GLY A 267 5.72 20.88 26.31
C GLY A 267 5.20 21.88 25.27
N GLN A 268 4.32 21.43 24.36
CA GLN A 268 3.64 22.25 23.35
C GLN A 268 2.28 21.65 22.98
N SER A 269 1.42 22.47 22.37
CA SER A 269 0.07 22.07 21.98
C SER A 269 0.04 21.03 20.84
N ALA A 270 -1.15 20.47 20.59
CA ALA A 270 -1.41 19.58 19.46
C ALA A 270 -1.21 20.24 18.08
N THR A 271 -1.20 21.58 17.99
CA THR A 271 -0.92 22.32 16.73
C THR A 271 0.55 22.75 16.63
N GLY A 272 1.32 22.56 17.69
CA GLY A 272 2.71 23.02 17.81
C GLY A 272 2.81 24.48 18.24
N ALA A 273 1.71 25.24 18.20
CA ALA A 273 1.62 26.64 18.63
C ALA A 273 0.92 26.74 19.99
N GLY A 274 1.52 27.47 20.92
CA GLY A 274 0.99 27.66 22.28
C GLY A 274 1.42 26.56 23.27
N ALA A 275 0.96 26.75 24.51
CA ALA A 275 1.32 25.91 25.65
C ALA A 275 0.87 24.45 25.45
N GLY A 276 1.65 23.53 26.03
CA GLY A 276 1.28 22.12 26.11
C GLY A 276 0.05 21.89 26.98
N THR A 277 -0.62 20.78 26.73
CA THR A 277 -1.72 20.31 27.59
C THR A 277 -1.13 19.47 28.72
N ALA A 278 -1.73 19.54 29.90
CA ALA A 278 -1.36 18.66 31.00
C ALA A 278 -1.52 17.20 30.56
N VAL A 279 -0.45 16.41 30.65
CA VAL A 279 -0.47 14.96 30.31
C VAL A 279 -0.83 14.15 31.54
N THR A 280 -0.40 14.62 32.70
CA THR A 280 -0.78 14.07 34.01
C THR A 280 -0.83 15.19 35.03
N THR A 281 -1.60 14.98 36.09
CA THR A 281 -1.67 15.86 37.27
C THR A 281 -0.96 15.14 38.41
N PRO A 282 0.37 15.28 38.55
CA PRO A 282 1.11 14.50 39.53
C PRO A 282 0.85 15.00 40.95
N ALA A 283 0.69 14.06 41.88
CA ALA A 283 0.69 14.33 43.31
C ALA A 283 2.13 14.42 43.83
N TRP A 284 2.41 15.44 44.65
CA TRP A 284 3.69 15.56 45.32
C TRP A 284 3.89 14.41 46.31
N GLY A 285 5.08 13.79 46.35
CA GLY A 285 5.33 12.57 47.12
C GLY A 285 4.67 11.30 46.55
N GLY A 286 4.02 11.39 45.38
CA GLY A 286 3.46 10.23 44.67
C GLY A 286 4.50 9.38 43.94
N ALA A 287 4.02 8.42 43.14
CA ALA A 287 4.87 7.52 42.36
C ALA A 287 5.80 8.27 41.40
N ALA A 288 6.95 7.66 41.11
CA ALA A 288 7.93 8.23 40.19
C ALA A 288 7.32 8.39 38.78
N LEU A 289 7.47 9.59 38.21
CA LEU A 289 7.08 9.87 36.83
C LEU A 289 8.02 9.18 35.86
N ASN A 290 7.47 8.71 34.74
CA ASN A 290 8.21 8.14 33.62
C ASN A 290 8.06 9.04 32.38
N CYS A 291 8.70 8.67 31.27
CA CYS A 291 8.59 9.40 30.00
C CYS A 291 7.12 9.71 29.62
N GLY A 292 6.24 8.70 29.74
CA GLY A 292 4.80 8.78 29.48
C GLY A 292 4.02 9.77 30.37
N SER A 293 4.63 10.27 31.45
CA SER A 293 4.04 11.27 32.33
C SER A 293 4.17 12.70 31.80
N CYS A 294 5.13 12.97 30.91
CA CYS A 294 5.37 14.31 30.35
C CYS A 294 4.94 14.42 28.89
N HIS A 295 5.02 13.33 28.13
CA HIS A 295 4.53 13.25 26.75
C HIS A 295 3.84 11.89 26.60
N GLN A 296 2.99 11.74 25.58
CA GLN A 296 2.37 10.44 25.34
C GLN A 296 3.45 9.36 25.19
N ASN A 297 3.21 8.19 25.78
CA ASN A 297 4.16 7.09 25.69
C ASN A 297 4.41 6.74 24.22
N MET A 298 5.67 6.79 23.79
CA MET A 298 6.10 6.52 22.41
C MET A 298 6.56 5.07 22.20
N GLY A 299 6.17 4.16 23.09
CA GLY A 299 6.37 2.72 22.95
C GLY A 299 5.56 2.09 21.79
N PRO A 300 5.63 0.76 21.62
CA PRO A 300 5.07 0.08 20.44
C PRO A 300 3.53 0.15 20.32
N ALA A 301 2.81 0.49 21.39
CA ALA A 301 1.38 0.72 21.33
C ALA A 301 1.07 2.10 20.74
N VAL A 302 0.35 2.15 19.61
CA VAL A 302 0.07 3.41 18.91
C VAL A 302 -0.86 4.31 19.74
N ASN A 303 -0.37 5.49 20.10
CA ASN A 303 -1.11 6.55 20.77
C ASN A 303 -1.29 7.75 19.84
N ALA A 304 -2.51 7.93 19.33
CA ALA A 304 -2.86 8.99 18.37
C ALA A 304 -2.78 10.41 18.97
N ALA A 305 -2.76 10.55 20.30
CA ALA A 305 -2.61 11.84 20.98
C ALA A 305 -1.14 12.31 21.06
N ALA A 306 -0.19 11.54 20.53
CA ALA A 306 1.20 11.96 20.39
C ALA A 306 1.30 13.26 19.57
N THR A 307 2.12 14.20 20.03
CA THR A 307 2.27 15.51 19.37
C THR A 307 2.84 15.36 17.95
N GLY A 308 2.24 16.06 16.99
CA GLY A 308 2.67 16.05 15.58
C GLY A 308 2.60 14.65 14.95
N LYS A 309 3.70 14.18 14.35
CA LYS A 309 3.78 12.85 13.70
C LYS A 309 4.69 11.84 14.42
N HIS A 310 4.91 11.99 15.72
CA HIS A 310 5.63 10.97 16.50
C HIS A 310 4.97 9.58 16.42
N ALA A 311 3.63 9.51 16.42
CA ALA A 311 2.92 8.23 16.26
C ALA A 311 3.27 7.49 14.97
N LYS A 312 3.48 8.23 13.86
CA LYS A 312 3.87 7.62 12.58
C LYS A 312 5.33 7.18 12.57
N HIS A 313 6.23 8.03 13.04
CA HIS A 313 7.67 7.76 12.95
C HIS A 313 8.16 6.81 14.05
N ALA A 314 7.88 7.11 15.32
CA ALA A 314 8.43 6.35 16.44
C ALA A 314 7.62 5.07 16.74
N GLN A 315 6.29 5.12 16.64
CA GLN A 315 5.43 4.00 17.07
C GLN A 315 5.08 3.06 15.91
N THR A 316 4.66 3.61 14.75
CA THR A 316 4.29 2.78 13.58
C THR A 316 5.51 2.28 12.81
N ALA A 317 6.44 3.18 12.48
CA ALA A 317 7.64 2.83 11.70
C ALA A 317 8.83 2.40 12.57
N GLY A 318 8.75 2.53 13.90
CA GLY A 318 9.83 2.12 14.81
C GLY A 318 11.12 2.93 14.69
N ILE A 319 11.05 4.18 14.19
CA ILE A 319 12.22 5.04 14.02
C ILE A 319 12.73 5.50 15.39
N ALA A 320 13.99 5.19 15.69
CA ALA A 320 14.63 5.59 16.94
C ALA A 320 14.68 7.11 17.10
N CYS A 321 14.48 7.59 18.34
CA CYS A 321 14.49 9.02 18.66
C CYS A 321 15.78 9.73 18.22
N SER A 322 16.90 9.01 18.28
CA SER A 322 18.22 9.51 17.90
C SER A 322 18.35 9.89 16.42
N VAL A 323 17.49 9.36 15.55
CA VAL A 323 17.43 9.74 14.13
C VAL A 323 17.06 11.21 13.97
N CYS A 324 16.21 11.75 14.84
CA CYS A 324 15.72 13.13 14.77
C CYS A 324 16.36 14.05 15.81
N HIS A 325 16.59 13.56 17.03
CA HIS A 325 17.03 14.38 18.17
C HIS A 325 18.52 14.23 18.51
N GLY A 326 19.23 13.30 17.86
CA GLY A 326 20.66 13.02 18.10
C GLY A 326 20.91 11.87 19.07
N ALA A 327 22.16 11.38 19.10
CA ALA A 327 22.54 10.13 19.78
C ALA A 327 22.18 10.07 21.29
N SER A 328 22.08 11.22 21.96
CA SER A 328 21.75 11.28 23.39
C SER A 328 20.27 11.05 23.73
N TYR A 329 19.42 10.83 22.72
CA TYR A 329 17.98 10.59 22.88
C TYR A 329 17.63 9.16 22.47
N THR A 330 17.09 8.38 23.39
CA THR A 330 16.65 7.00 23.18
C THR A 330 15.22 6.82 23.69
N SER A 331 14.65 5.62 23.50
CA SER A 331 13.33 5.27 24.06
C SER A 331 13.29 5.23 25.60
N THR A 332 14.46 5.16 26.26
CA THR A 332 14.56 5.02 27.72
C THR A 332 15.41 6.10 28.39
N SER A 333 16.12 6.92 27.63
CA SER A 333 17.04 7.93 28.17
C SER A 333 17.07 9.21 27.33
N VAL A 334 17.25 10.33 28.04
CA VAL A 334 17.41 11.68 27.49
C VAL A 334 18.48 12.41 28.31
N PRO A 335 19.06 13.52 27.83
CA PRO A 335 19.96 14.33 28.65
C PRO A 335 19.25 14.86 29.91
N THR A 336 19.77 14.55 31.11
CA THR A 336 19.21 14.99 32.41
C THR A 336 20.19 15.87 33.18
N GLY A 337 19.70 16.90 33.88
CA GLY A 337 20.53 17.82 34.68
C GLY A 337 20.25 19.31 34.42
N ALA A 338 20.87 20.19 35.21
CA ALA A 338 20.84 21.63 34.97
C ALA A 338 21.53 22.00 33.65
N GLY A 339 20.90 22.85 32.84
CA GLY A 339 21.40 23.23 31.52
C GLY A 339 21.18 22.20 30.40
N THR A 340 20.41 21.13 30.65
CA THR A 340 20.10 20.13 29.63
C THR A 340 19.04 20.57 28.62
N THR A 341 19.06 19.94 27.45
CA THR A 341 18.30 20.32 26.26
C THR A 341 16.89 19.74 26.18
N HIS A 342 16.46 18.92 27.15
CA HIS A 342 15.17 18.23 27.06
C HIS A 342 14.00 18.99 27.71
N VAL A 343 14.24 19.69 28.82
CA VAL A 343 13.19 20.44 29.57
C VAL A 343 13.47 21.94 29.66
N ASN A 344 14.27 22.50 28.75
CA ASN A 344 14.65 23.92 28.74
C ASN A 344 13.75 24.80 27.85
N LYS A 345 12.52 24.37 27.55
CA LYS A 345 11.60 25.02 26.59
C LYS A 345 12.12 25.08 25.15
N SER A 346 13.19 24.35 24.83
CA SER A 346 13.74 24.25 23.48
C SER A 346 13.59 22.84 22.92
N ILE A 347 13.22 22.73 21.65
CA ILE A 347 13.22 21.48 20.89
C ILE A 347 14.48 21.47 20.04
N ASN A 348 15.25 20.39 20.16
CA ASN A 348 16.54 20.22 19.52
C ASN A 348 16.48 19.05 18.53
N LEU A 349 16.84 19.33 17.28
CA LEU A 349 16.93 18.37 16.19
C LEU A 349 18.40 18.19 15.80
N ALA A 350 18.83 16.95 15.71
CA ALA A 350 20.15 16.56 15.27
C ALA A 350 20.00 15.26 14.46
N TRP A 351 19.95 15.41 13.14
CA TRP A 351 19.65 14.32 12.22
C TRP A 351 20.80 13.32 12.17
N THR A 352 20.49 12.03 12.33
CA THR A 352 21.48 10.95 12.20
C THR A 352 21.00 9.87 11.22
N GLY A 353 21.90 8.98 10.82
CA GLY A 353 21.59 7.87 9.92
C GLY A 353 20.95 8.32 8.61
N LEU A 354 19.78 7.75 8.27
CA LEU A 354 19.06 8.03 7.02
C LEU A 354 18.56 9.48 6.90
N ALA A 355 18.38 10.18 8.01
CA ALA A 355 17.97 11.58 8.00
C ALA A 355 19.15 12.55 7.76
N ALA A 356 20.39 12.09 7.90
CA ALA A 356 21.60 12.92 7.79
C ALA A 356 22.14 13.05 6.36
N THR A 357 21.65 12.27 5.40
CA THR A 357 22.11 12.33 4.00
C THR A 357 20.90 12.25 3.06
N PRO A 358 20.62 13.30 2.25
CA PRO A 358 21.41 14.52 1.98
C PRO A 358 21.32 15.65 3.04
N ALA A 359 21.03 15.31 4.30
CA ALA A 359 20.75 16.19 5.42
C ALA A 359 19.35 16.80 5.38
N THR A 360 18.50 16.31 6.28
CA THR A 360 17.13 16.78 6.45
C THR A 360 17.13 18.24 6.88
N THR A 361 16.31 19.04 6.21
CA THR A 361 16.03 20.42 6.60
C THR A 361 14.64 20.48 7.21
N TYR A 362 14.55 21.02 8.42
CA TYR A 362 13.28 21.36 9.04
C TYR A 362 13.08 22.87 9.01
N SER A 363 11.91 23.31 8.55
CA SER A 363 11.66 24.74 8.25
C SER A 363 11.76 25.68 9.45
N LYS A 364 11.82 25.16 10.69
CA LYS A 364 12.00 25.94 11.92
C LYS A 364 13.44 25.99 12.45
N THR A 365 14.42 25.53 11.67
CA THR A 365 15.80 25.27 12.11
C THR A 365 15.92 24.08 13.06
N ASN A 366 17.16 23.78 13.49
CA ASN A 366 17.47 22.65 14.36
C ASN A 366 17.19 22.93 15.85
N THR A 367 17.04 24.19 16.24
CA THR A 367 16.74 24.56 17.63
C THR A 367 15.68 25.65 17.64
N PHE A 368 14.55 25.37 18.27
CA PHE A 368 13.43 26.32 18.33
C PHE A 368 12.62 26.14 19.61
N SER A 369 12.01 27.23 20.08
CA SER A 369 11.23 27.21 21.30
C SER A 369 9.94 26.39 21.13
N ALA A 370 9.64 25.54 22.12
CA ALA A 370 8.41 24.76 22.18
C ALA A 370 7.20 25.70 22.20
N GLY A 371 6.17 25.41 21.40
CA GLY A 371 4.96 26.24 21.35
C GLY A 371 5.10 27.56 20.56
N SER A 372 6.25 27.85 19.94
CA SER A 372 6.49 29.14 19.28
C SER A 372 5.63 29.42 18.04
N ALA A 373 5.25 28.38 17.29
CA ALA A 373 4.49 28.50 16.05
C ALA A 373 3.92 27.13 15.63
N ALA A 374 3.06 27.07 14.61
CA ALA A 374 2.57 25.80 14.04
C ALA A 374 3.73 24.92 13.56
N TYR A 375 3.57 23.59 13.51
CA TYR A 375 4.66 22.67 13.09
C TYR A 375 5.27 23.03 11.72
N GLY A 376 6.57 22.76 11.59
CA GLY A 376 7.32 22.98 10.36
C GLY A 376 7.18 21.83 9.36
N SER A 377 7.90 21.96 8.25
CA SER A 377 7.97 20.97 7.18
C SER A 377 9.38 20.41 7.05
N CYS A 378 9.47 19.12 6.74
CA CYS A 378 10.71 18.43 6.41
C CYS A 378 10.92 18.49 4.89
N SER A 379 12.14 18.83 4.46
CA SER A 379 12.61 18.73 3.08
C SER A 379 13.99 18.07 3.06
N ASN A 380 14.42 17.62 1.87
CA ASN A 380 15.73 16.99 1.69
C ASN A 380 15.94 15.75 2.59
N THR A 381 14.87 14.99 2.83
CA THR A 381 14.86 13.80 3.69
C THR A 381 14.78 12.54 2.85
N TYR A 382 15.73 11.61 3.02
CA TYR A 382 15.76 10.34 2.28
C TYR A 382 14.43 9.58 2.33
N CYS A 383 13.82 9.44 3.51
CA CYS A 383 12.55 8.75 3.69
C CYS A 383 11.37 9.36 2.90
N HIS A 384 11.51 10.62 2.47
CA HIS A 384 10.51 11.38 1.70
C HIS A 384 10.98 11.58 0.25
N SER A 385 11.86 10.71 -0.24
CA SER A 385 12.38 10.76 -1.61
C SER A 385 11.64 9.80 -2.54
N THR A 386 11.94 9.89 -3.83
CA THR A 386 11.53 8.90 -4.82
C THR A 386 12.31 7.59 -4.73
N VAL A 387 13.27 7.46 -3.81
CA VAL A 387 14.17 6.31 -3.55
C VAL A 387 15.12 5.98 -4.69
N GLN A 388 14.63 6.00 -5.93
CA GLN A 388 15.37 5.83 -7.17
C GLN A 388 15.08 6.97 -8.15
N ASN A 389 16.05 7.22 -9.02
CA ASN A 389 15.91 8.06 -10.19
C ASN A 389 15.03 7.36 -11.23
N ALA A 390 14.11 8.11 -11.84
CA ALA A 390 13.13 7.53 -12.77
C ALA A 390 13.75 6.93 -14.04
N THR A 391 14.90 7.44 -14.46
CA THR A 391 15.57 7.07 -15.71
C THR A 391 16.66 6.03 -15.49
N THR A 392 17.50 6.21 -14.47
CA THR A 392 18.68 5.34 -14.27
C THR A 392 18.45 4.21 -13.28
N GLY A 393 17.41 4.30 -12.44
CA GLY A 393 17.20 3.38 -11.32
C GLY A 393 18.22 3.52 -10.19
N ALA A 394 19.16 4.47 -10.30
CA ALA A 394 20.16 4.73 -9.27
C ALA A 394 19.59 5.63 -8.16
N ASN A 395 20.24 5.67 -7.00
CA ASN A 395 19.85 6.57 -5.91
C ASN A 395 20.47 7.98 -6.03
N THR A 396 21.12 8.28 -7.15
CA THR A 396 21.66 9.61 -7.46
C THR A 396 20.58 10.47 -8.08
N THR A 397 20.55 11.77 -7.73
CA THR A 397 19.59 12.73 -8.31
C THR A 397 18.13 12.29 -8.10
N VAL A 398 17.82 11.70 -6.95
CA VAL A 398 16.44 11.42 -6.54
C VAL A 398 15.71 12.71 -6.16
N THR A 399 14.40 12.74 -6.34
CA THR A 399 13.59 13.89 -5.96
C THR A 399 13.12 13.75 -4.52
N TYR A 400 13.17 14.84 -3.76
CA TYR A 400 12.68 14.90 -2.38
C TYR A 400 11.36 15.66 -2.30
N ARG A 401 10.44 15.16 -1.49
CA ARG A 401 9.16 15.83 -1.22
C ARG A 401 9.24 16.64 0.06
N THR A 402 8.64 17.82 0.04
CA THR A 402 8.43 18.62 1.24
C THR A 402 7.14 18.16 1.93
N VAL A 403 7.22 17.74 3.19
CA VAL A 403 6.08 17.22 3.94
C VAL A 403 5.97 17.92 5.29
N SER A 404 4.77 18.38 5.64
CA SER A 404 4.51 19.00 6.95
C SER A 404 4.50 17.96 8.07
N TRP A 405 5.14 18.29 9.20
CA TRP A 405 5.05 17.49 10.43
C TRP A 405 3.65 17.55 11.09
N ALA A 406 2.72 18.33 10.55
CA ALA A 406 1.31 18.34 10.97
C ALA A 406 0.35 17.81 9.90
N ALA A 407 0.84 17.24 8.79
CA ALA A 407 0.00 16.84 7.66
C ALA A 407 -1.23 16.03 8.09
N ALA A 408 -2.44 16.55 7.85
CA ALA A 408 -3.68 15.95 8.35
C ALA A 408 -4.08 14.68 7.57
N THR A 409 -3.63 14.54 6.33
CA THR A 409 -3.98 13.44 5.42
C THR A 409 -3.07 12.23 5.59
N THR A 410 -3.65 11.05 5.42
CA THR A 410 -2.88 9.81 5.22
C THR A 410 -2.05 9.96 3.95
N LEU A 411 -0.73 9.82 4.06
CA LEU A 411 0.16 9.82 2.91
C LEU A 411 -0.19 8.61 2.03
N THR A 412 -0.50 8.88 0.77
CA THR A 412 -0.64 7.85 -0.28
C THR A 412 0.73 7.59 -0.92
N CYS A 413 0.85 6.53 -1.72
CA CYS A 413 2.05 6.25 -2.52
C CYS A 413 2.50 7.48 -3.33
N ALA A 414 1.52 8.19 -3.92
CA ALA A 414 1.71 9.43 -4.70
C ALA A 414 2.27 10.60 -3.90
N SER A 415 2.21 10.53 -2.57
CA SER A 415 2.69 11.57 -1.66
C SER A 415 4.21 11.58 -1.52
N CYS A 416 4.91 10.51 -1.94
CA CYS A 416 6.36 10.38 -1.84
C CYS A 416 7.00 10.10 -3.21
N HIS A 417 6.56 9.04 -3.89
CA HIS A 417 6.94 8.74 -5.28
C HIS A 417 5.72 8.85 -6.19
N VAL A 418 5.86 8.66 -7.50
CA VAL A 418 4.67 8.55 -8.36
C VAL A 418 3.90 7.27 -8.02
N ASN A 419 2.58 7.25 -8.20
CA ASN A 419 1.82 6.03 -7.93
C ASN A 419 2.02 5.05 -9.08
N MET A 420 2.90 4.06 -8.89
CA MET A 420 3.25 3.08 -9.93
C MET A 420 2.04 2.30 -10.46
N ALA A 421 0.95 2.17 -9.70
CA ALA A 421 -0.25 1.47 -10.14
C ALA A 421 -1.12 2.29 -11.12
N THR A 422 -0.94 3.61 -11.19
CA THR A 422 -1.83 4.51 -11.94
C THR A 422 -1.09 5.55 -12.79
N ASP A 423 0.19 5.81 -12.52
CA ASP A 423 0.98 6.85 -13.17
C ASP A 423 1.86 6.29 -14.30
N VAL A 424 1.68 6.85 -15.51
CA VAL A 424 2.43 6.48 -16.72
C VAL A 424 3.92 6.84 -16.65
N THR A 425 4.29 7.74 -15.74
CA THR A 425 5.67 8.17 -15.49
C THR A 425 6.38 7.30 -14.45
N GLY A 426 5.76 6.18 -14.05
CA GLY A 426 6.36 5.21 -13.14
C GLY A 426 7.78 4.79 -13.56
N THR A 427 8.68 4.68 -12.59
CA THR A 427 10.12 4.46 -12.83
C THR A 427 10.38 3.13 -13.55
N GLY A 428 11.38 3.13 -14.42
CA GLY A 428 11.75 1.94 -15.20
C GLY A 428 10.59 1.39 -16.03
N SER A 429 10.24 0.11 -15.84
CA SER A 429 9.17 -0.55 -16.60
C SER A 429 7.85 -0.71 -15.85
N HIS A 430 7.65 -0.05 -14.70
CA HIS A 430 6.39 -0.16 -13.94
C HIS A 430 5.16 0.12 -14.81
N ARG A 431 5.20 1.17 -15.63
CA ARG A 431 4.09 1.55 -16.53
C ARG A 431 3.54 0.38 -17.37
N ILE A 432 4.37 -0.57 -17.77
CA ILE A 432 3.94 -1.70 -18.61
C ILE A 432 3.44 -2.87 -17.77
N HIS A 433 3.90 -2.98 -16.53
CA HIS A 433 3.61 -4.12 -15.66
C HIS A 433 2.41 -3.86 -14.75
N THR A 434 2.24 -2.66 -14.20
CA THR A 434 1.30 -2.39 -13.11
C THR A 434 0.04 -1.64 -13.53
N LEU A 435 0.09 -0.87 -14.63
CA LEU A 435 -1.06 -0.12 -15.14
C LEU A 435 -2.13 -1.05 -15.73
N ALA A 436 -3.39 -0.61 -15.66
CA ALA A 436 -4.53 -1.28 -16.30
C ALA A 436 -4.39 -1.36 -17.83
N THR A 437 -3.71 -0.40 -18.45
CA THR A 437 -3.38 -0.40 -19.89
C THR A 437 -2.18 -1.30 -20.23
N GLY A 438 -1.48 -1.81 -19.20
CA GLY A 438 -0.37 -2.74 -19.30
C GLY A 438 -0.78 -4.19 -18.97
N ALA A 439 0.12 -4.93 -18.33
CA ALA A 439 -0.14 -6.29 -17.83
C ALA A 439 -0.98 -6.31 -16.53
N ASN A 440 -1.22 -5.16 -15.92
CA ASN A 440 -2.03 -4.97 -14.71
C ASN A 440 -1.65 -5.87 -13.51
N LEU A 441 -0.38 -6.27 -13.41
CA LEU A 441 0.14 -7.12 -12.34
C LEU A 441 0.04 -6.43 -10.98
N ASP A 442 -0.21 -7.23 -9.95
CA ASP A 442 -0.08 -6.77 -8.56
C ASP A 442 1.40 -6.64 -8.18
N CYS A 443 1.72 -5.68 -7.30
CA CYS A 443 3.08 -5.44 -6.81
C CYS A 443 3.69 -6.68 -6.18
N VAL A 444 2.89 -7.55 -5.53
CA VAL A 444 3.38 -8.76 -4.85
C VAL A 444 4.09 -9.72 -5.79
N ARG A 445 3.81 -9.62 -7.09
CA ARG A 445 4.45 -10.44 -8.11
C ARG A 445 5.95 -10.17 -8.21
N CYS A 446 6.39 -8.95 -7.89
CA CYS A 446 7.79 -8.54 -7.94
C CYS A 446 8.33 -8.14 -6.56
N HIS A 447 7.47 -7.61 -5.67
CA HIS A 447 7.81 -7.04 -4.38
C HIS A 447 7.11 -7.80 -3.25
N LEU A 448 7.84 -8.70 -2.57
CA LEU A 448 7.27 -9.51 -1.47
C LEU A 448 6.74 -8.62 -0.34
N GLY A 449 5.48 -8.83 0.05
CA GLY A 449 4.84 -8.07 1.13
C GLY A 449 4.29 -6.69 0.70
N TYR A 450 4.20 -6.42 -0.61
CA TYR A 450 3.63 -5.20 -1.15
C TYR A 450 2.47 -5.53 -2.09
N THR A 451 1.40 -4.74 -2.02
CA THR A 451 0.29 -4.79 -2.98
C THR A 451 0.07 -3.41 -3.59
N LYS A 452 -0.89 -3.27 -4.51
CA LYS A 452 -1.28 -1.94 -5.02
C LYS A 452 -1.78 -0.97 -3.92
N THR A 453 -2.19 -1.49 -2.76
CA THR A 453 -2.78 -0.68 -1.68
C THR A 453 -2.07 -0.81 -0.33
N THR A 454 -1.15 -1.75 -0.16
CA THR A 454 -0.47 -2.02 1.11
C THR A 454 1.04 -2.12 0.94
N THR A 455 1.78 -1.66 1.95
CA THR A 455 3.24 -1.81 2.03
C THR A 455 3.62 -2.45 3.37
N THR A 456 4.78 -3.10 3.43
CA THR A 456 5.35 -3.55 4.70
C THR A 456 6.12 -2.38 5.33
N THR A 457 5.56 -1.78 6.38
CA THR A 457 6.01 -0.49 6.90
C THR A 457 7.46 -0.51 7.42
N ALA A 458 7.89 -1.63 8.00
CA ALA A 458 9.25 -1.81 8.54
C ALA A 458 10.34 -1.80 7.44
N THR A 459 10.02 -2.28 6.26
CA THR A 459 10.99 -2.43 5.14
C THR A 459 10.81 -1.36 4.06
N HIS A 460 9.71 -0.59 4.07
CA HIS A 460 9.45 0.37 3.01
C HIS A 460 10.37 1.60 3.02
N VAL A 461 10.97 1.94 4.18
CA VAL A 461 11.79 3.15 4.37
C VAL A 461 13.23 2.86 4.84
N ASN A 462 13.77 1.68 4.53
CA ASN A 462 15.05 1.17 5.04
C ASN A 462 16.23 1.25 4.04
N ARG A 463 16.10 2.00 2.92
CA ARG A 463 17.03 2.05 1.77
C ARG A 463 17.09 0.80 0.89
N GLN A 464 16.24 -0.17 1.14
CA GLN A 464 16.21 -1.41 0.39
C GLN A 464 14.91 -1.53 -0.41
N ILE A 465 15.02 -2.22 -1.54
CA ILE A 465 13.87 -2.58 -2.35
C ILE A 465 13.77 -4.10 -2.29
N GLU A 466 12.68 -4.57 -1.69
CA GLU A 466 12.40 -5.99 -1.57
C GLU A 466 11.94 -6.50 -2.93
N LEU A 467 12.75 -7.36 -3.54
CA LEU A 467 12.40 -8.05 -4.78
C LEU A 467 12.27 -9.54 -4.47
N GLY A 468 11.18 -10.15 -4.90
CA GLY A 468 11.02 -11.59 -4.83
C GLY A 468 9.83 -12.04 -5.63
N ALA A 469 10.04 -13.07 -6.45
CA ALA A 469 9.04 -13.59 -7.35
C ALA A 469 9.21 -15.09 -7.50
N ALA A 470 8.11 -15.84 -7.39
CA ALA A 470 8.07 -17.23 -7.81
C ALA A 470 8.13 -17.29 -9.36
N GLY A 471 9.19 -17.86 -9.91
CA GLY A 471 9.34 -18.10 -11.35
C GLY A 471 9.82 -16.90 -12.18
N LEU A 472 10.51 -15.93 -11.58
CA LEU A 472 11.29 -14.90 -12.29
C LEU A 472 12.66 -14.76 -11.62
N THR A 473 13.72 -14.54 -12.41
CA THR A 473 15.06 -14.22 -11.90
C THR A 473 15.39 -12.76 -12.20
N TYR A 474 15.75 -11.98 -11.18
CA TYR A 474 16.25 -10.62 -11.36
C TYR A 474 17.75 -10.56 -11.10
N SER A 475 18.52 -9.91 -11.98
CA SER A 475 20.00 -9.94 -11.94
C SER A 475 20.62 -9.31 -10.70
N GLN A 476 19.89 -8.46 -9.99
CA GLN A 476 20.35 -7.88 -8.74
C GLN A 476 20.08 -8.79 -7.52
N GLY A 477 19.43 -9.94 -7.74
CA GLY A 477 19.04 -10.94 -6.75
C GLY A 477 17.52 -11.03 -6.57
N SER A 478 17.05 -12.15 -6.04
CA SER A 478 15.63 -12.43 -5.77
C SER A 478 15.52 -13.00 -4.36
N GLY A 479 14.66 -12.41 -3.52
CA GLY A 479 14.49 -12.78 -2.12
C GLY A 479 15.45 -12.08 -1.14
N ALA A 480 16.13 -11.01 -1.55
CA ALA A 480 17.00 -10.21 -0.68
C ALA A 480 16.66 -8.72 -0.75
N ALA A 481 17.01 -8.00 0.30
CA ALA A 481 16.81 -6.56 0.40
C ALA A 481 17.93 -5.84 -0.37
N HIS A 482 17.60 -5.29 -1.55
CA HIS A 482 18.59 -4.72 -2.47
C HIS A 482 18.80 -3.23 -2.23
N PRO A 483 20.05 -2.73 -2.15
CA PRO A 483 20.30 -1.30 -2.07
C PRO A 483 19.69 -0.59 -3.29
N ALA A 484 18.91 0.47 -3.06
CA ALA A 484 18.30 1.26 -4.14
C ALA A 484 19.31 1.94 -5.11
N ALA A 485 20.62 1.76 -4.92
CA ALA A 485 21.69 2.50 -5.59
C ALA A 485 22.25 1.84 -6.87
N ASN A 486 21.88 0.59 -7.17
CA ASN A 486 22.57 -0.21 -8.19
C ASN A 486 22.00 -0.08 -9.62
N GLY A 487 21.12 0.89 -9.86
CA GLY A 487 20.48 1.07 -11.16
C GLY A 487 19.36 0.05 -11.42
N PHE A 488 18.89 -0.02 -12.67
CA PHE A 488 17.97 -1.07 -13.09
C PHE A 488 18.70 -2.35 -13.51
N GLY A 489 18.21 -3.50 -13.05
CA GLY A 489 18.71 -4.83 -13.38
C GLY A 489 18.00 -5.46 -14.59
N THR A 490 18.28 -6.74 -14.83
CA THR A 490 17.68 -7.52 -15.90
C THR A 490 16.79 -8.64 -15.34
N CYS A 491 15.69 -8.93 -16.02
CA CYS A 491 14.80 -10.05 -15.74
C CYS A 491 15.11 -11.18 -16.72
N SER A 492 15.23 -12.42 -16.21
CA SER A 492 15.40 -13.63 -17.01
C SER A 492 14.55 -14.78 -16.43
N ALA A 493 14.48 -15.90 -17.18
CA ALA A 493 13.71 -17.09 -16.81
C ALA A 493 12.23 -16.78 -16.47
N SER A 494 11.56 -16.03 -17.34
CA SER A 494 10.15 -15.64 -17.16
C SER A 494 9.30 -16.09 -18.33
N ALA A 495 8.09 -16.58 -18.06
CA ALA A 495 7.14 -16.88 -19.13
C ALA A 495 6.65 -15.61 -19.86
N CYS A 496 6.67 -14.44 -19.20
CA CYS A 496 6.17 -13.18 -19.74
C CYS A 496 7.10 -12.51 -20.77
N HIS A 497 8.41 -12.72 -20.66
CA HIS A 497 9.41 -12.23 -21.64
C HIS A 497 9.97 -13.36 -22.52
N GLY A 498 9.44 -14.57 -22.40
CA GLY A 498 10.02 -15.77 -23.00
C GLY A 498 11.42 -16.08 -22.48
N SER A 499 12.23 -16.76 -23.30
CA SER A 499 13.63 -17.09 -22.98
C SER A 499 14.58 -15.88 -23.01
N ALA A 500 14.07 -14.66 -23.15
CA ALA A 500 14.85 -13.43 -23.21
C ALA A 500 15.34 -12.98 -21.83
N THR A 501 16.51 -12.33 -21.82
CA THR A 501 16.95 -11.51 -20.70
C THR A 501 16.68 -10.05 -21.06
N VAL A 502 15.80 -9.39 -20.29
CA VAL A 502 15.33 -8.02 -20.58
C VAL A 502 15.77 -7.06 -19.50
N THR A 503 16.23 -5.86 -19.86
CA THR A 503 16.58 -4.82 -18.90
C THR A 503 15.33 -4.08 -18.43
N TRP A 504 15.17 -3.93 -17.12
CA TRP A 504 14.11 -3.10 -16.56
C TRP A 504 14.35 -1.63 -16.94
N GLY A 505 13.33 -0.96 -17.47
CA GLY A 505 13.45 0.38 -18.07
C GLY A 505 13.98 0.40 -19.52
N GLY A 506 14.20 -0.76 -20.14
CA GLY A 506 14.65 -0.85 -21.54
C GLY A 506 13.61 -0.41 -22.58
N THR A 507 14.07 -0.25 -23.82
CA THR A 507 13.23 0.14 -24.97
C THR A 507 12.18 -0.93 -25.29
N LEU A 508 10.94 -0.50 -25.56
CA LEU A 508 9.85 -1.38 -25.96
C LEU A 508 9.79 -1.49 -27.50
N TRP A 509 9.45 -2.68 -28.00
CA TRP A 509 9.17 -2.90 -29.44
C TRP A 509 7.85 -2.34 -29.93
N SER A 510 6.87 -2.22 -29.04
CA SER A 510 5.59 -1.58 -29.34
C SER A 510 5.14 -0.76 -28.14
N THR A 511 4.67 0.44 -28.44
CA THR A 511 4.03 1.35 -27.49
C THR A 511 2.53 1.50 -27.75
N THR A 512 2.04 0.97 -28.88
CA THR A 512 0.67 1.18 -29.37
C THR A 512 -0.24 -0.03 -29.17
N ASP A 513 0.33 -1.24 -29.10
CA ASP A 513 -0.42 -2.49 -28.90
C ASP A 513 0.38 -3.47 -28.02
N GLN A 514 -0.34 -4.16 -27.13
CA GLN A 514 0.19 -5.14 -26.19
C GLN A 514 0.68 -6.40 -26.90
N CYS A 515 -0.01 -6.87 -27.94
CA CYS A 515 0.41 -8.04 -28.72
C CYS A 515 1.73 -7.72 -29.43
N GLY A 516 1.82 -6.52 -30.04
CA GLY A 516 3.01 -5.92 -30.66
C GLY A 516 4.30 -5.91 -29.83
N LYS A 517 4.23 -6.18 -28.53
CA LYS A 517 5.42 -6.28 -27.67
C LYS A 517 6.13 -7.63 -27.82
N CYS A 518 5.36 -8.67 -28.13
CA CYS A 518 5.82 -10.06 -28.18
C CYS A 518 5.75 -10.65 -29.60
N HIS A 519 4.71 -10.31 -30.36
CA HIS A 519 4.51 -10.75 -31.74
C HIS A 519 3.69 -9.71 -32.51
N SER A 520 3.37 -9.94 -33.78
CA SER A 520 2.54 -8.98 -34.54
C SER A 520 1.18 -8.68 -33.89
N SER A 521 0.60 -7.53 -34.23
CA SER A 521 -0.65 -7.05 -33.64
C SER A 521 -1.86 -7.92 -34.00
N SER A 522 -2.85 -7.95 -33.10
CA SER A 522 -4.18 -8.52 -33.36
C SER A 522 -5.08 -7.58 -34.17
N THR A 523 -4.62 -6.37 -34.50
CA THR A 523 -5.39 -5.41 -35.31
C THR A 523 -5.54 -5.95 -36.74
N ALA A 524 -6.76 -5.89 -37.28
CA ALA A 524 -7.04 -6.31 -38.65
C ALA A 524 -6.12 -5.56 -39.64
N GLY A 525 -5.45 -6.30 -40.53
CA GLY A 525 -4.52 -5.74 -41.51
C GLY A 525 -3.13 -5.35 -40.98
N ALA A 526 -2.83 -5.60 -39.70
CA ALA A 526 -1.50 -5.28 -39.15
C ALA A 526 -0.37 -6.17 -39.68
N VAL A 527 -0.70 -7.35 -40.20
CA VAL A 527 0.25 -8.24 -40.87
C VAL A 527 0.02 -8.15 -42.37
N THR A 528 1.07 -7.81 -43.12
CA THR A 528 1.06 -7.70 -44.58
C THR A 528 2.33 -8.32 -45.16
N ALA A 529 2.43 -8.41 -46.48
CA ALA A 529 3.66 -8.88 -47.13
C ALA A 529 4.87 -7.99 -46.81
N THR A 530 4.68 -6.66 -46.71
CA THR A 530 5.74 -5.70 -46.37
C THR A 530 5.94 -5.55 -44.86
N THR A 531 4.97 -6.01 -44.06
CA THR A 531 4.99 -5.97 -42.59
C THR A 531 4.69 -7.38 -42.06
N PRO A 532 5.64 -8.33 -42.18
CA PRO A 532 5.38 -9.73 -41.90
C PRO A 532 5.08 -10.00 -40.43
N PHE A 533 4.50 -11.17 -40.16
CA PHE A 533 4.40 -11.70 -38.82
C PHE A 533 5.80 -11.78 -38.20
N TYR A 534 5.91 -11.45 -36.91
CA TYR A 534 7.14 -11.62 -36.17
C TYR A 534 6.88 -12.26 -34.82
N ALA A 535 7.91 -12.94 -34.32
CA ALA A 535 8.01 -13.36 -32.94
C ALA A 535 9.22 -12.69 -32.30
N THR A 536 9.10 -12.25 -31.05
CA THR A 536 10.21 -11.64 -30.32
C THR A 536 10.75 -12.58 -29.27
N SER A 537 12.08 -12.64 -29.19
CA SER A 537 12.80 -13.00 -27.98
C SER A 537 13.75 -11.84 -27.76
N PHE A 538 13.29 -10.80 -27.07
CA PHE A 538 14.04 -9.55 -26.91
C PHE A 538 15.51 -9.85 -26.54
N PRO A 539 16.50 -9.21 -27.20
CA PRO A 539 16.36 -8.09 -28.13
C PRO A 539 16.15 -8.49 -29.61
N VAL A 540 15.95 -9.77 -29.93
CA VAL A 540 15.83 -10.21 -31.33
C VAL A 540 14.37 -10.28 -31.76
N LYS A 541 14.05 -9.59 -32.85
CA LYS A 541 12.80 -9.73 -33.60
C LYS A 541 13.06 -10.68 -34.77
N VAL A 542 12.39 -11.83 -34.79
CA VAL A 542 12.50 -12.80 -35.90
C VAL A 542 11.29 -12.63 -36.80
N THR A 543 11.53 -12.52 -38.10
CA THR A 543 10.50 -12.39 -39.17
C THR A 543 10.64 -13.46 -40.25
N ALA A 544 11.67 -14.28 -40.21
CA ALA A 544 11.93 -15.30 -41.22
C ALA A 544 10.90 -16.42 -41.12
N ASN A 545 10.24 -16.76 -42.24
CA ASN A 545 9.27 -17.85 -42.32
C ASN A 545 9.90 -19.25 -42.15
N THR A 546 11.23 -19.35 -42.18
CA THR A 546 11.98 -20.57 -41.86
C THR A 546 12.17 -20.80 -40.36
N ASP A 547 11.92 -19.79 -39.52
CA ASP A 547 11.94 -19.95 -38.06
C ASP A 547 10.60 -20.55 -37.59
N PRO A 548 10.59 -21.66 -36.82
CA PRO A 548 9.36 -22.31 -36.35
C PRO A 548 8.41 -21.39 -35.56
N LYS A 549 8.91 -20.32 -34.92
CA LYS A 549 8.09 -19.35 -34.18
C LYS A 549 7.27 -18.46 -35.11
N VAL A 550 7.79 -18.18 -36.31
CA VAL A 550 7.13 -17.34 -37.32
C VAL A 550 6.42 -18.21 -38.34
N GLY A 551 7.13 -19.16 -38.96
CA GLY A 551 6.60 -20.10 -39.95
C GLY A 551 5.72 -19.43 -41.01
N ALA A 552 4.62 -20.12 -41.36
CA ALA A 552 3.66 -19.69 -42.37
C ALA A 552 2.64 -18.63 -41.89
N HIS A 553 2.82 -17.99 -40.72
CA HIS A 553 1.84 -17.01 -40.22
C HIS A 553 1.56 -15.89 -41.22
N THR A 554 2.60 -15.27 -41.80
CA THR A 554 2.42 -14.18 -42.76
C THR A 554 1.62 -14.64 -43.98
N ALA A 555 1.90 -15.84 -44.49
CA ALA A 555 1.22 -16.38 -45.66
C ALA A 555 -0.28 -16.58 -45.42
N HIS A 556 -0.64 -17.13 -44.26
CA HIS A 556 -2.04 -17.35 -43.89
C HIS A 556 -2.77 -16.05 -43.52
N ILE A 557 -2.18 -15.20 -42.68
CA ILE A 557 -2.85 -14.02 -42.13
C ILE A 557 -2.97 -12.91 -43.18
N ALA A 558 -1.92 -12.69 -43.97
CA ALA A 558 -1.95 -11.68 -45.03
C ALA A 558 -2.41 -12.25 -46.39
N GLY A 559 -2.62 -13.56 -46.50
CA GLY A 559 -3.07 -14.20 -47.74
C GLY A 559 -2.08 -14.03 -48.90
N THR A 560 -0.77 -13.99 -48.62
CA THR A 560 0.25 -13.65 -49.63
C THR A 560 0.29 -14.63 -50.79
N ASP A 561 -0.11 -15.88 -50.54
CA ASP A 561 -0.10 -16.95 -51.54
C ASP A 561 -1.28 -16.85 -52.52
N SER A 562 -2.24 -15.95 -52.25
CA SER A 562 -3.39 -15.66 -53.14
C SER A 562 -4.32 -16.84 -53.48
N ILE A 563 -4.23 -17.96 -52.76
CA ILE A 563 -5.08 -19.15 -52.98
C ILE A 563 -6.35 -19.18 -52.11
N SER A 564 -6.48 -18.30 -51.13
CA SER A 564 -7.62 -18.25 -50.22
C SER A 564 -7.86 -16.83 -49.68
N ALA A 565 -8.97 -16.62 -48.97
CA ALA A 565 -9.16 -15.42 -48.16
C ALA A 565 -8.16 -15.38 -46.98
N THR A 566 -7.93 -14.19 -46.42
CA THR A 566 -7.05 -14.01 -45.27
C THR A 566 -7.57 -14.78 -44.05
N MET A 567 -6.65 -15.38 -43.29
CA MET A 567 -6.98 -16.15 -42.10
C MET A 567 -6.82 -15.32 -40.83
N VAL A 568 -7.63 -15.62 -39.82
CA VAL A 568 -7.54 -15.04 -38.48
C VAL A 568 -6.93 -16.05 -37.49
N CYS A 569 -6.40 -15.58 -36.37
CA CYS A 569 -5.75 -16.44 -35.37
C CYS A 569 -6.65 -17.57 -34.87
N THR A 570 -7.96 -17.31 -34.76
CA THR A 570 -8.97 -18.27 -34.31
C THR A 570 -9.16 -19.45 -35.27
N THR A 571 -8.61 -19.38 -36.49
CA THR A 571 -8.57 -20.53 -37.41
C THR A 571 -7.77 -21.70 -36.82
N CYS A 572 -6.71 -21.40 -36.04
CA CYS A 572 -5.81 -22.40 -35.48
C CYS A 572 -5.73 -22.38 -33.94
N HIS A 573 -5.85 -21.22 -33.30
CA HIS A 573 -5.55 -21.04 -31.87
C HIS A 573 -6.78 -20.77 -30.98
N GLY A 574 -7.99 -20.76 -31.54
CA GLY A 574 -9.18 -20.28 -30.84
C GLY A 574 -9.02 -18.82 -30.37
N THR A 575 -9.72 -18.44 -29.31
CA THR A 575 -9.61 -17.09 -28.75
C THR A 575 -8.28 -16.92 -28.02
N VAL A 576 -7.49 -15.96 -28.50
CA VAL A 576 -6.17 -15.64 -27.96
C VAL A 576 -6.23 -14.33 -27.19
N THR A 577 -6.10 -14.38 -25.85
CA THR A 577 -6.00 -13.19 -24.99
C THR A 577 -4.75 -13.28 -24.11
N LEU A 578 -4.13 -12.14 -23.82
CA LEU A 578 -2.88 -12.05 -23.05
C LEU A 578 -2.97 -12.66 -21.64
N ASN A 579 -4.17 -12.67 -21.08
CA ASN A 579 -4.48 -13.17 -19.74
C ASN A 579 -5.07 -14.58 -19.75
N SER A 580 -5.17 -15.25 -20.91
CA SER A 580 -5.59 -16.64 -20.92
C SER A 580 -4.51 -17.50 -20.25
N ALA A 581 -4.93 -18.54 -19.53
CA ALA A 581 -4.02 -19.50 -18.94
C ALA A 581 -3.14 -20.22 -19.99
N THR A 582 -3.53 -20.18 -21.26
CA THR A 582 -2.88 -20.88 -22.37
C THR A 582 -1.91 -20.02 -23.18
N HIS A 583 -1.95 -18.69 -23.08
CA HIS A 583 -1.22 -17.82 -24.01
C HIS A 583 0.26 -17.61 -23.66
N MET A 584 0.59 -17.55 -22.37
CA MET A 584 1.99 -17.43 -21.88
C MET A 584 2.42 -18.68 -21.11
N ALA A 585 1.98 -19.86 -21.56
CA ALA A 585 2.29 -21.14 -20.92
C ALA A 585 3.59 -21.81 -21.45
N GLY A 586 4.33 -21.14 -22.33
CA GLY A 586 5.52 -21.71 -22.98
C GLY A 586 5.23 -22.80 -24.02
N SER A 587 3.95 -23.02 -24.34
CA SER A 587 3.50 -23.97 -25.37
C SER A 587 2.42 -23.32 -26.24
N THR A 588 2.26 -23.82 -27.46
CA THR A 588 1.25 -23.35 -28.39
C THR A 588 -0.04 -24.15 -28.21
N SER A 589 -1.15 -23.48 -27.91
CA SER A 589 -2.46 -24.11 -27.83
C SER A 589 -3.19 -24.01 -29.17
N PHE A 590 -3.81 -25.11 -29.60
CA PHE A 590 -4.59 -25.19 -30.82
C PHE A 590 -6.07 -25.40 -30.51
N ALA A 591 -6.92 -24.64 -31.18
CA ALA A 591 -8.36 -24.81 -31.24
C ALA A 591 -8.77 -24.51 -32.69
N TRP A 592 -8.83 -25.58 -33.47
CA TRP A 592 -9.06 -25.54 -34.91
C TRP A 592 -10.48 -25.12 -35.25
N SER A 593 -10.65 -24.31 -36.29
CA SER A 593 -11.97 -23.86 -36.74
C SER A 593 -12.82 -24.99 -37.35
N THR A 594 -14.12 -24.71 -37.52
CA THR A 594 -15.04 -25.56 -38.28
C THR A 594 -14.53 -25.83 -39.71
N LEU A 595 -13.88 -24.85 -40.32
CA LEU A 595 -13.29 -25.02 -41.65
C LEU A 595 -12.10 -26.00 -41.63
N ALA A 596 -11.15 -25.78 -40.72
CA ALA A 596 -9.95 -26.64 -40.62
C ALA A 596 -10.30 -28.11 -40.29
N THR A 597 -11.37 -28.31 -39.52
CA THR A 597 -11.89 -29.63 -39.10
C THR A 597 -12.86 -30.26 -40.11
N LYS A 598 -13.22 -29.56 -41.20
CA LYS A 598 -14.31 -29.99 -42.11
C LYS A 598 -15.59 -30.33 -41.32
N ASN A 599 -16.12 -29.35 -40.61
CA ASN A 599 -17.29 -29.49 -39.74
C ASN A 599 -17.17 -30.67 -38.74
N GLY A 600 -15.98 -30.87 -38.19
CA GLY A 600 -15.69 -31.93 -37.22
C GLY A 600 -15.38 -33.31 -37.81
N ALA A 601 -15.39 -33.48 -39.13
CA ALA A 601 -15.05 -34.75 -39.78
C ALA A 601 -13.55 -35.12 -39.68
N LEU A 602 -12.69 -34.12 -39.43
CA LEU A 602 -11.26 -34.28 -39.27
C LEU A 602 -10.81 -33.86 -37.88
N THR A 603 -9.66 -34.38 -37.46
CA THR A 603 -8.95 -34.00 -36.25
C THR A 603 -7.58 -33.42 -36.64
N PRO A 604 -7.52 -32.12 -36.99
CA PRO A 604 -6.27 -31.47 -37.34
C PRO A 604 -5.26 -31.51 -36.20
N ALA A 605 -3.99 -31.66 -36.53
CA ALA A 605 -2.92 -31.72 -35.54
C ALA A 605 -1.65 -31.01 -36.04
N TYR A 606 -0.91 -30.44 -35.10
CA TYR A 606 0.44 -29.90 -35.30
C TYR A 606 1.41 -30.57 -34.34
N SER A 607 2.49 -31.13 -34.87
CA SER A 607 3.57 -31.71 -34.08
C SER A 607 4.64 -30.65 -33.84
N ALA A 608 4.76 -30.17 -32.60
CA ALA A 608 5.81 -29.20 -32.24
C ALA A 608 7.23 -29.77 -32.38
N THR A 609 7.40 -31.09 -32.27
CA THR A 609 8.70 -31.77 -32.39
C THR A 609 9.21 -31.77 -33.84
N THR A 610 8.32 -32.02 -34.80
CA THR A 610 8.68 -32.11 -36.23
C THR A 610 8.35 -30.85 -37.01
N GLY A 611 7.55 -29.95 -36.44
CA GLY A 611 7.03 -28.76 -37.12
C GLY A 611 6.00 -29.08 -38.20
N VAL A 612 5.36 -30.26 -38.18
CA VAL A 612 4.48 -30.73 -39.28
C VAL A 612 3.00 -30.64 -38.90
N CYS A 613 2.21 -30.11 -39.82
CA CYS A 613 0.74 -30.13 -39.77
C CYS A 613 0.20 -31.44 -40.37
N SER A 614 -0.91 -31.95 -39.87
CA SER A 614 -1.54 -33.17 -40.37
C SER A 614 -3.06 -33.14 -40.20
N ASN A 615 -3.76 -33.91 -41.04
CA ASN A 615 -5.22 -34.08 -41.00
C ASN A 615 -6.01 -32.75 -41.06
N VAL A 616 -5.48 -31.75 -41.78
CA VAL A 616 -6.09 -30.42 -41.94
C VAL A 616 -6.85 -30.36 -43.27
N TYR A 617 -8.10 -29.90 -43.25
CA TYR A 617 -8.91 -29.76 -44.47
C TYR A 617 -8.22 -28.93 -45.55
N CYS A 618 -7.69 -27.75 -45.20
CA CYS A 618 -7.03 -26.83 -46.13
C CYS A 618 -5.73 -27.38 -46.74
N HIS A 619 -5.15 -28.43 -46.16
CA HIS A 619 -3.95 -29.11 -46.67
C HIS A 619 -4.29 -30.45 -47.35
N GLY A 620 -5.53 -30.63 -47.82
CA GLY A 620 -5.90 -31.76 -48.66
C GLY A 620 -6.25 -33.04 -47.92
N ALA A 621 -6.44 -33.01 -46.60
CA ALA A 621 -6.75 -34.22 -45.83
C ALA A 621 -8.09 -34.87 -46.22
N SER A 622 -9.08 -34.09 -46.67
CA SER A 622 -10.37 -34.62 -47.11
C SER A 622 -11.06 -33.66 -48.09
N MET A 623 -10.66 -33.71 -49.36
CA MET A 623 -11.24 -32.89 -50.42
C MET A 623 -12.62 -33.42 -50.87
N PRO A 624 -13.43 -32.62 -51.59
CA PRO A 624 -14.69 -33.08 -52.18
C PRO A 624 -14.50 -34.37 -53.00
N GLY A 625 -15.51 -35.25 -52.99
CA GLY A 625 -15.43 -36.54 -53.68
C GLY A 625 -14.47 -37.56 -53.05
N GLY A 626 -13.84 -37.22 -51.92
CA GLY A 626 -12.85 -38.07 -51.27
C GLY A 626 -11.47 -38.01 -51.92
N ASP A 627 -11.16 -36.95 -52.68
CA ASP A 627 -9.83 -36.81 -53.29
C ASP A 627 -8.72 -36.70 -52.23
N THR A 628 -7.74 -37.58 -52.38
CA THR A 628 -6.54 -37.69 -51.53
C THR A 628 -5.25 -37.71 -52.34
N SER A 629 -5.30 -37.33 -53.62
CA SER A 629 -4.20 -37.47 -54.58
C SER A 629 -3.12 -36.38 -54.46
N GLY A 630 -3.28 -35.41 -53.56
CA GLY A 630 -2.27 -34.39 -53.29
C GLY A 630 -0.92 -34.98 -52.87
N ALA A 631 0.16 -34.48 -53.47
CA ALA A 631 1.52 -34.96 -53.26
C ALA A 631 2.10 -34.61 -51.88
N ASN A 632 1.62 -33.54 -51.23
CA ASN A 632 2.06 -33.14 -49.90
C ASN A 632 0.88 -32.60 -49.07
N ARG A 633 0.27 -33.48 -48.29
CA ARG A 633 -0.89 -33.19 -47.42
C ARG A 633 -0.53 -32.98 -45.94
N ALA A 634 0.76 -32.96 -45.65
CA ALA A 634 1.30 -32.78 -44.30
C ALA A 634 2.48 -31.79 -44.32
N PRO A 635 2.21 -30.50 -44.61
CA PRO A 635 3.27 -29.50 -44.73
C PRO A 635 4.02 -29.26 -43.42
N ALA A 636 5.33 -29.02 -43.55
CA ALA A 636 6.11 -28.41 -42.49
C ALA A 636 5.75 -26.91 -42.37
N TRP A 637 5.47 -26.47 -41.15
CA TRP A 637 5.01 -25.13 -40.80
C TRP A 637 5.96 -24.01 -41.23
N ASN A 638 7.26 -24.29 -41.23
CA ASN A 638 8.32 -23.36 -41.62
C ASN A 638 8.91 -23.66 -43.01
N SER A 639 8.15 -24.36 -43.86
CA SER A 639 8.55 -24.58 -45.24
C SER A 639 8.39 -23.31 -46.07
N ALA A 640 9.51 -22.69 -46.44
CA ALA A 640 9.51 -21.49 -47.28
C ALA A 640 9.12 -21.76 -48.75
N THR A 641 9.01 -23.03 -49.15
CA THR A 641 8.79 -23.44 -50.55
C THR A 641 7.64 -24.44 -50.69
N TYR A 642 6.67 -24.44 -49.75
CA TYR A 642 5.53 -25.35 -49.82
C TYR A 642 4.74 -25.19 -51.12
N LEU A 643 4.46 -23.94 -51.52
CA LEU A 643 4.00 -23.62 -52.87
C LEU A 643 5.15 -22.95 -53.64
N PRO A 644 5.39 -23.35 -54.91
CA PRO A 644 6.35 -22.66 -55.75
C PRO A 644 5.84 -21.26 -56.09
N ALA A 645 6.77 -20.32 -56.31
CA ALA A 645 6.44 -18.93 -56.64
C ALA A 645 5.63 -18.79 -57.95
N THR A 646 5.85 -19.71 -58.90
CA THR A 646 5.13 -19.77 -60.18
C THR A 646 4.05 -20.84 -60.13
N LEU A 647 2.87 -20.50 -60.63
CA LEU A 647 1.77 -21.44 -60.78
C LEU A 647 2.15 -22.55 -61.78
N SER A 648 1.79 -23.79 -61.47
CA SER A 648 1.95 -24.96 -62.36
C SER A 648 0.93 -26.03 -62.00
N SER A 649 0.78 -27.05 -62.86
CA SER A 649 -0.04 -28.23 -62.51
C SER A 649 0.46 -28.92 -61.25
N ALA A 650 1.79 -29.06 -61.09
CA ALA A 650 2.41 -29.63 -59.90
C ALA A 650 2.12 -28.81 -58.63
N ALA A 651 2.04 -27.49 -58.75
CA ALA A 651 1.69 -26.61 -57.63
C ALA A 651 0.29 -26.90 -57.09
N CYS A 652 -0.71 -27.00 -57.96
CA CYS A 652 -2.07 -27.39 -57.59
C CYS A 652 -2.11 -28.80 -56.98
N SER A 653 -1.37 -29.73 -57.60
CA SER A 653 -1.19 -31.12 -57.16
C SER A 653 -0.52 -31.30 -55.80
N THR A 654 -0.08 -30.21 -55.15
CA THR A 654 0.42 -30.27 -53.77
C THR A 654 -0.67 -30.71 -52.79
N CYS A 655 -1.86 -30.10 -52.89
CA CYS A 655 -2.95 -30.33 -51.93
C CYS A 655 -3.97 -31.37 -52.43
N HIS A 656 -4.35 -31.30 -53.71
CA HIS A 656 -5.37 -32.14 -54.33
C HIS A 656 -5.03 -32.37 -55.81
N GLY A 657 -5.65 -33.34 -56.48
CA GLY A 657 -5.34 -33.61 -57.89
C GLY A 657 -5.72 -32.44 -58.80
N PHE A 658 -4.91 -32.17 -59.83
CA PHE A 658 -5.22 -31.17 -60.87
C PHE A 658 -5.07 -31.75 -62.29
N PRO A 659 -6.17 -32.22 -62.91
CA PRO A 659 -7.54 -32.24 -62.39
C PRO A 659 -7.72 -33.34 -61.34
N PRO A 660 -8.76 -33.27 -60.49
CA PRO A 660 -9.05 -34.35 -59.54
C PRO A 660 -9.23 -35.70 -60.26
N PRO A 661 -8.86 -36.82 -59.62
CA PRO A 661 -8.91 -38.13 -60.26
C PRO A 661 -10.36 -38.59 -60.46
N THR A 662 -10.57 -39.45 -61.45
CA THR A 662 -11.88 -40.07 -61.72
C THR A 662 -12.37 -40.92 -60.55
N SER A 663 -11.46 -41.48 -59.74
CA SER A 663 -11.78 -42.20 -58.51
C SER A 663 -12.45 -41.32 -57.44
N ALA A 664 -12.28 -40.00 -57.51
CA ALA A 664 -12.99 -39.04 -56.68
C ALA A 664 -14.32 -38.56 -57.30
N GLY A 665 -14.77 -39.19 -58.39
CA GLY A 665 -16.02 -38.84 -59.09
C GLY A 665 -15.90 -37.66 -60.05
N HIS A 666 -14.69 -37.16 -60.33
CA HIS A 666 -14.45 -36.07 -61.28
C HIS A 666 -14.40 -36.58 -62.74
N PRO A 667 -14.95 -35.85 -63.74
CA PRO A 667 -14.82 -36.22 -65.16
C PRO A 667 -13.36 -36.32 -65.64
N ALA A 668 -13.11 -37.19 -66.60
CA ALA A 668 -11.78 -37.31 -67.20
C ALA A 668 -11.53 -36.12 -68.16
N VAL A 669 -10.69 -35.17 -67.74
CA VAL A 669 -10.26 -34.02 -68.54
C VAL A 669 -8.73 -33.90 -68.49
N SER A 670 -8.12 -33.30 -69.52
CA SER A 670 -6.67 -33.12 -69.62
C SER A 670 -6.31 -31.64 -69.62
N ILE A 671 -5.39 -31.23 -68.73
CA ILE A 671 -4.86 -29.87 -68.72
C ILE A 671 -4.02 -29.63 -69.98
N PRO A 672 -4.19 -28.48 -70.68
CA PRO A 672 -3.39 -28.15 -71.84
C PRO A 672 -1.88 -28.17 -71.55
N ALA A 673 -1.12 -28.78 -72.47
CA ALA A 673 0.34 -28.82 -72.36
C ALA A 673 0.91 -27.40 -72.34
N GLY A 674 1.83 -27.14 -71.39
CA GLY A 674 2.40 -25.81 -71.20
C GLY A 674 1.61 -24.88 -70.29
N PHE A 675 0.54 -25.34 -69.65
CA PHE A 675 -0.13 -24.56 -68.59
C PHE A 675 0.81 -24.27 -67.40
N PRO A 676 0.86 -23.03 -66.88
CA PRO A 676 0.20 -21.80 -67.39
C PRO A 676 1.10 -20.96 -68.33
N ALA A 677 2.36 -21.36 -68.54
CA ALA A 677 3.39 -20.55 -69.19
C ALA A 677 3.12 -20.26 -70.67
N THR A 678 2.64 -21.26 -71.41
CA THR A 678 2.39 -21.18 -72.87
C THR A 678 0.96 -21.56 -73.25
N ALA A 679 0.13 -21.97 -72.29
CA ALA A 679 -1.28 -22.31 -72.51
C ALA A 679 -2.15 -21.89 -71.31
N SER A 680 -3.39 -21.50 -71.57
CA SER A 680 -4.40 -21.26 -70.53
C SER A 680 -5.29 -22.49 -70.34
N LEU A 681 -6.09 -22.53 -69.27
CA LEU A 681 -7.04 -23.64 -69.04
C LEU A 681 -8.14 -23.68 -70.10
N GLY A 682 -8.52 -22.52 -70.65
CA GLY A 682 -9.58 -22.41 -71.64
C GLY A 682 -10.88 -23.08 -71.17
N THR A 683 -11.52 -23.84 -72.05
CA THR A 683 -12.77 -24.56 -71.74
C THR A 683 -12.55 -25.84 -70.94
N THR A 684 -11.30 -26.23 -70.61
CA THR A 684 -11.00 -27.48 -69.88
C THR A 684 -11.61 -27.49 -68.48
N CYS A 685 -11.64 -26.32 -67.82
CA CYS A 685 -12.13 -26.17 -66.45
C CYS A 685 -13.42 -25.34 -66.37
N SER A 686 -14.12 -25.10 -67.49
CA SER A 686 -15.29 -24.21 -67.53
C SER A 686 -16.51 -24.74 -66.77
N CYS A 687 -16.50 -25.98 -66.27
CA CYS A 687 -17.54 -26.48 -65.36
C CYS A 687 -17.46 -25.84 -63.96
N HIS A 688 -16.33 -25.20 -63.63
CA HIS A 688 -16.07 -24.59 -62.33
C HIS A 688 -16.19 -23.07 -62.43
N SER A 689 -17.21 -22.49 -61.78
CA SER A 689 -17.46 -21.03 -61.85
C SER A 689 -16.33 -20.21 -61.23
N ASN A 690 -15.59 -20.80 -60.28
CA ASN A 690 -14.53 -20.12 -59.56
C ASN A 690 -13.14 -20.23 -60.21
N ILE A 691 -13.00 -20.97 -61.31
CA ILE A 691 -11.73 -21.06 -62.06
C ILE A 691 -11.78 -20.09 -63.23
N ASN A 692 -10.81 -19.18 -63.30
CA ASN A 692 -10.66 -18.28 -64.43
C ASN A 692 -10.00 -19.02 -65.61
N PRO A 693 -10.68 -19.17 -66.77
CA PRO A 693 -10.14 -19.86 -67.95
C PRO A 693 -8.83 -19.28 -68.49
N THR A 694 -8.59 -17.98 -68.25
CA THR A 694 -7.38 -17.26 -68.70
C THR A 694 -6.37 -17.03 -67.57
N GLY A 695 -6.66 -17.52 -66.36
CA GLY A 695 -5.78 -17.38 -65.21
C GLY A 695 -4.44 -18.09 -65.43
N ASN A 696 -3.36 -17.41 -65.07
CA ASN A 696 -1.98 -17.89 -65.25
C ASN A 696 -1.09 -17.68 -64.01
N SER A 697 -1.67 -17.19 -62.91
CA SER A 697 -0.98 -16.96 -61.63
C SER A 697 -1.92 -17.23 -60.47
N TYR A 698 -1.39 -17.44 -59.26
CA TYR A 698 -2.24 -17.58 -58.06
C TYR A 698 -3.16 -16.37 -57.83
N ALA A 699 -2.74 -15.18 -58.22
CA ALA A 699 -3.53 -13.97 -58.08
C ALA A 699 -4.76 -13.94 -59.01
N THR A 700 -4.71 -14.63 -60.15
CA THR A 700 -5.71 -14.52 -61.22
C THR A 700 -6.46 -15.81 -61.54
N ILE A 701 -6.01 -16.95 -61.03
CA ILE A 701 -6.60 -18.27 -61.33
C ILE A 701 -7.95 -18.49 -60.65
N PHE A 702 -8.17 -17.90 -59.48
CA PHE A 702 -9.47 -17.95 -58.79
C PHE A 702 -10.23 -16.65 -59.01
N VAL A 703 -11.49 -16.77 -59.45
CA VAL A 703 -12.40 -15.62 -59.61
C VAL A 703 -12.71 -14.99 -58.25
N ASN A 704 -12.97 -15.84 -57.25
CA ASN A 704 -13.18 -15.47 -55.86
C ASN A 704 -12.39 -16.41 -54.93
N LYS A 705 -11.34 -15.87 -54.32
CA LYS A 705 -10.45 -16.61 -53.40
C LYS A 705 -11.18 -17.13 -52.15
N ALA A 706 -12.29 -16.50 -51.74
CA ALA A 706 -13.08 -16.97 -50.62
C ALA A 706 -13.75 -18.33 -50.89
N LEU A 707 -13.93 -18.70 -52.16
CA LEU A 707 -14.64 -19.94 -52.54
C LEU A 707 -13.72 -21.15 -52.77
N HIS A 708 -12.39 -20.97 -52.84
CA HIS A 708 -11.51 -22.09 -53.22
C HIS A 708 -11.44 -23.20 -52.15
N ILE A 709 -11.44 -22.82 -50.87
CA ILE A 709 -11.31 -23.75 -49.73
C ILE A 709 -12.46 -23.60 -48.74
N ASN A 710 -13.65 -23.21 -49.18
CA ASN A 710 -14.81 -22.95 -48.31
C ASN A 710 -15.59 -24.22 -47.90
N GLY A 711 -15.19 -25.41 -48.35
CA GLY A 711 -15.91 -26.65 -48.06
C GLY A 711 -16.94 -27.05 -49.12
N THR A 712 -17.24 -26.19 -50.10
CA THR A 712 -18.25 -26.43 -51.13
C THR A 712 -17.63 -26.57 -52.51
N LEU A 713 -18.16 -27.50 -53.30
CA LEU A 713 -17.74 -27.69 -54.69
C LEU A 713 -18.55 -26.74 -55.57
N GLU A 714 -17.90 -25.70 -56.11
CA GLU A 714 -18.56 -24.70 -56.96
C GLU A 714 -18.62 -25.16 -58.41
N ILE A 715 -19.82 -25.59 -58.84
CA ILE A 715 -20.13 -25.95 -60.22
C ILE A 715 -21.10 -24.93 -60.84
N ILE A 716 -21.00 -24.68 -62.14
CA ILE A 716 -21.93 -23.77 -62.84
C ILE A 716 -23.34 -24.38 -62.85
N SER A 717 -24.26 -23.84 -62.05
CA SER A 717 -25.70 -24.12 -62.16
C SER A 717 -26.28 -23.36 -63.35
N GLY A 718 -26.65 -24.06 -64.42
CA GLY A 718 -27.35 -23.47 -65.57
C GLY A 718 -26.63 -23.52 -66.92
N GLY A 719 -25.51 -24.23 -67.03
CA GLY A 719 -24.94 -24.61 -68.33
C GLY A 719 -25.77 -25.73 -68.99
N ALA A 720 -25.77 -25.80 -70.33
CA ALA A 720 -26.31 -26.96 -71.03
C ALA A 720 -25.48 -28.22 -70.68
N CYS A 721 -26.12 -29.38 -70.54
CA CYS A 721 -25.49 -30.63 -70.04
C CYS A 721 -24.27 -31.04 -70.87
N ASP A 722 -24.29 -30.71 -72.15
CA ASP A 722 -23.24 -30.95 -73.13
C ASP A 722 -21.96 -30.14 -72.94
N ALA A 723 -22.02 -29.02 -72.22
CA ALA A 723 -20.83 -28.22 -71.90
C ALA A 723 -19.84 -28.99 -71.02
N CYS A 724 -20.34 -29.89 -70.17
CA CYS A 724 -19.53 -30.74 -69.29
C CYS A 724 -19.51 -32.21 -69.72
N HIS A 725 -20.61 -32.75 -70.27
CA HIS A 725 -20.73 -34.16 -70.65
C HIS A 725 -20.51 -34.45 -72.15
N GLY A 726 -20.43 -33.42 -73.00
CA GLY A 726 -20.36 -33.56 -74.45
C GLY A 726 -21.70 -33.90 -75.13
N TYR A 727 -21.77 -33.78 -76.46
CA TYR A 727 -22.98 -34.10 -77.23
C TYR A 727 -22.69 -34.77 -78.60
N PRO A 728 -23.36 -35.90 -78.91
CA PRO A 728 -24.09 -36.74 -77.95
C PRO A 728 -23.12 -37.37 -76.93
N PRO A 729 -23.59 -37.77 -75.74
CA PRO A 729 -22.79 -38.58 -74.84
C PRO A 729 -22.43 -39.93 -75.50
N ALA A 730 -21.19 -40.40 -75.35
CA ALA A 730 -20.67 -41.55 -76.07
C ALA A 730 -20.07 -42.60 -75.13
N SER A 731 -19.64 -43.75 -75.67
CA SER A 731 -18.92 -44.76 -74.88
C SER A 731 -17.57 -44.24 -74.37
N ALA A 732 -17.11 -44.81 -73.24
CA ALA A 732 -15.79 -44.52 -72.69
C ALA A 732 -14.69 -44.72 -73.76
N GLY A 733 -13.78 -43.75 -73.89
CA GLY A 733 -12.72 -43.76 -74.89
C GLY A 733 -13.11 -43.23 -76.28
N PHE A 734 -14.39 -42.92 -76.53
CA PHE A 734 -14.81 -42.27 -77.77
C PHE A 734 -14.17 -40.88 -77.91
N LYS A 735 -13.51 -40.64 -79.04
CA LYS A 735 -13.00 -39.31 -79.42
C LYS A 735 -13.87 -38.76 -80.55
N GLY A 736 -14.56 -37.65 -80.30
CA GLY A 736 -15.31 -36.95 -81.33
C GLY A 736 -14.39 -36.47 -82.46
N THR A 737 -14.50 -37.09 -83.64
CA THR A 737 -13.65 -36.78 -84.80
C THR A 737 -14.43 -36.45 -86.07
N LEU A 738 -15.77 -36.47 -86.01
CA LEU A 738 -16.64 -36.39 -87.20
C LEU A 738 -17.74 -35.33 -87.04
N GLY A 739 -17.69 -34.28 -87.87
CA GLY A 739 -18.77 -33.28 -87.98
C GLY A 739 -19.13 -32.59 -86.66
N ASN A 740 -20.43 -32.43 -86.41
CA ASN A 740 -20.95 -31.74 -85.21
C ASN A 740 -20.81 -32.56 -83.91
N TRP A 741 -20.32 -33.81 -83.98
CA TRP A 741 -19.99 -34.65 -82.82
C TRP A 741 -18.58 -34.41 -82.30
N SER A 742 -17.90 -33.34 -82.72
CA SER A 742 -16.60 -32.94 -82.19
C SER A 742 -16.62 -32.70 -80.67
N SER A 743 -17.78 -32.40 -80.10
CA SER A 743 -17.98 -32.24 -78.66
C SER A 743 -18.35 -33.54 -77.92
N ALA A 744 -18.57 -34.66 -78.62
CA ALA A 744 -18.97 -35.92 -78.01
C ALA A 744 -17.85 -36.47 -77.12
N ARG A 745 -18.21 -36.86 -75.90
CA ARG A 745 -17.28 -37.35 -74.87
C ARG A 745 -17.78 -38.67 -74.30
N GLY A 746 -16.86 -39.52 -73.92
CA GLY A 746 -17.16 -40.74 -73.20
C GLY A 746 -17.81 -40.45 -71.86
N GLU A 747 -18.93 -41.11 -71.58
CA GLU A 747 -19.59 -41.04 -70.29
C GLU A 747 -18.79 -41.85 -69.24
N ASN A 748 -18.61 -41.29 -68.05
CA ASN A 748 -17.93 -41.93 -66.93
C ASN A 748 -18.84 -42.85 -66.10
N TYR A 749 -19.94 -43.36 -66.69
CA TYR A 749 -20.84 -44.29 -66.03
C TYR A 749 -21.08 -45.54 -66.88
N LEU A 750 -21.24 -46.69 -66.21
CA LEU A 750 -21.38 -47.99 -66.85
C LEU A 750 -22.71 -48.09 -67.63
N GLY A 751 -22.65 -48.34 -68.94
CA GLY A 751 -23.77 -48.81 -69.76
C GLY A 751 -24.64 -47.78 -70.52
N GLY A 752 -24.20 -46.53 -70.70
CA GLY A 752 -25.06 -45.44 -71.23
C GLY A 752 -24.90 -45.02 -72.70
N GLY A 753 -23.68 -44.75 -73.18
CA GLY A 753 -23.49 -43.96 -74.42
C GLY A 753 -23.13 -44.72 -75.70
N GLY A 754 -22.90 -46.03 -75.65
CA GLY A 754 -22.41 -46.81 -76.80
C GLY A 754 -23.36 -46.79 -78.01
N ALA A 755 -24.67 -46.92 -77.75
CA ALA A 755 -25.68 -46.94 -78.79
C ALA A 755 -25.80 -45.60 -79.56
N HIS A 756 -25.45 -44.46 -78.95
CA HIS A 756 -25.46 -43.16 -79.63
C HIS A 756 -24.46 -43.09 -80.78
N THR A 757 -23.36 -43.85 -80.67
CA THR A 757 -22.29 -43.88 -81.68
C THR A 757 -22.60 -44.80 -82.87
N ILE A 758 -23.67 -45.60 -82.78
CA ILE A 758 -24.14 -46.43 -83.89
C ILE A 758 -24.85 -45.54 -84.91
N GLN A 759 -24.48 -45.73 -86.18
CA GLN A 759 -24.99 -44.94 -87.29
C GLN A 759 -26.53 -44.96 -87.34
N ASN A 760 -27.13 -43.77 -87.32
CA ASN A 760 -28.58 -43.48 -87.35
C ASN A 760 -29.34 -43.51 -86.00
N HIS A 761 -28.71 -43.84 -84.87
CA HIS A 761 -29.34 -43.67 -83.56
C HIS A 761 -29.35 -42.20 -83.12
N VAL A 762 -28.20 -41.54 -83.25
CA VAL A 762 -28.11 -40.07 -83.25
C VAL A 762 -27.64 -39.64 -84.65
N SER A 763 -28.18 -38.53 -85.16
CA SER A 763 -27.75 -37.99 -86.45
C SER A 763 -26.31 -37.50 -86.37
N LYS A 764 -25.48 -37.80 -87.37
CA LYS A 764 -24.10 -37.24 -87.48
C LYS A 764 -24.08 -35.71 -87.66
N LEU A 765 -25.23 -35.13 -88.00
CA LEU A 765 -25.42 -33.68 -88.08
C LEU A 765 -25.92 -33.07 -86.77
N ALA A 766 -26.27 -33.89 -85.77
CA ALA A 766 -26.82 -33.42 -84.51
C ALA A 766 -25.89 -32.43 -83.83
N LYS A 767 -26.43 -31.30 -83.41
CA LYS A 767 -25.68 -30.22 -82.75
C LYS A 767 -26.09 -30.08 -81.27
N PRO A 768 -25.15 -29.70 -80.39
CA PRO A 768 -25.43 -29.20 -79.04
C PRO A 768 -26.71 -28.35 -78.92
N GLY A 769 -26.85 -27.34 -79.80
CA GLY A 769 -28.00 -26.41 -79.80
C GLY A 769 -29.37 -27.01 -80.15
N GLU A 770 -29.43 -28.28 -80.57
CA GLU A 770 -30.70 -28.99 -80.83
C GLU A 770 -31.27 -29.66 -79.56
N GLY A 771 -30.54 -29.60 -78.44
CA GLY A 771 -30.95 -30.15 -77.16
C GLY A 771 -31.32 -31.63 -77.25
N PHE A 772 -32.35 -32.06 -76.52
CA PHE A 772 -32.76 -33.47 -76.49
C PHE A 772 -33.59 -33.92 -77.70
N ALA A 773 -33.81 -33.06 -78.71
CA ALA A 773 -34.67 -33.39 -79.86
C ALA A 773 -34.23 -34.69 -80.56
N ASN A 774 -32.92 -34.89 -80.73
CA ASN A 774 -32.36 -36.10 -81.33
C ASN A 774 -32.44 -37.34 -80.42
N CYS A 775 -32.58 -37.15 -79.11
CA CYS A 775 -32.60 -38.22 -78.11
C CYS A 775 -34.03 -38.68 -77.78
N THR A 776 -35.04 -37.85 -78.05
CA THR A 776 -36.47 -38.11 -77.72
C THR A 776 -37.10 -39.32 -78.42
N LYS A 777 -36.39 -39.95 -79.35
CA LYS A 777 -36.81 -41.22 -79.96
C LYS A 777 -36.74 -42.37 -78.93
N CYS A 778 -35.80 -42.28 -78.00
CA CYS A 778 -35.46 -43.34 -77.05
C CYS A 778 -35.64 -42.94 -75.58
N HIS A 779 -35.60 -41.64 -75.24
CA HIS A 779 -35.67 -41.14 -73.85
C HIS A 779 -36.63 -39.96 -73.71
N ASP A 780 -37.20 -39.71 -72.53
CA ASP A 780 -37.93 -38.46 -72.26
C ASP A 780 -36.96 -37.33 -71.86
N SER A 781 -37.24 -36.09 -72.26
CA SER A 781 -36.46 -34.92 -71.84
C SER A 781 -36.52 -34.68 -70.33
N ALA A 782 -37.59 -35.13 -69.67
CA ALA A 782 -37.75 -35.08 -68.22
C ALA A 782 -36.77 -35.99 -67.46
N ASP A 783 -36.18 -37.00 -68.12
CA ASP A 783 -35.22 -37.92 -67.51
C ASP A 783 -33.78 -37.36 -67.48
N HIS A 784 -33.57 -36.13 -67.98
CA HIS A 784 -32.26 -35.48 -68.08
C HIS A 784 -32.14 -34.24 -67.18
N GLN A 785 -32.80 -34.24 -66.02
CA GLN A 785 -32.74 -33.12 -65.06
C GLN A 785 -31.39 -33.10 -64.32
N MET A 786 -30.76 -31.92 -64.23
CA MET A 786 -29.54 -31.72 -63.45
C MET A 786 -29.86 -31.87 -61.95
N SER A 787 -29.13 -32.75 -61.25
CA SER A 787 -29.23 -32.92 -59.79
C SER A 787 -27.92 -32.51 -59.11
N PRO A 788 -27.98 -31.75 -58.00
CA PRO A 788 -26.78 -31.39 -57.22
C PRO A 788 -26.26 -32.55 -56.33
N ILE A 789 -26.98 -33.67 -56.26
CA ILE A 789 -26.59 -34.88 -55.51
C ILE A 789 -25.93 -35.86 -56.49
N VAL A 790 -25.01 -36.71 -55.98
CA VAL A 790 -24.40 -37.86 -56.66
C VAL A 790 -25.35 -38.39 -57.74
N PHE A 791 -25.05 -38.03 -58.98
CA PHE A 791 -25.82 -38.45 -60.13
C PHE A 791 -25.72 -39.97 -60.19
N ASN A 792 -26.84 -40.67 -59.98
CA ASN A 792 -26.94 -42.10 -60.22
C ASN A 792 -27.63 -42.31 -61.58
N PRO A 793 -26.88 -42.28 -62.70
CA PRO A 793 -27.46 -42.36 -64.04
C PRO A 793 -28.38 -43.56 -64.22
N SER A 794 -28.13 -44.66 -63.51
CA SER A 794 -28.94 -45.87 -63.54
C SER A 794 -30.36 -45.72 -62.95
N GLN A 795 -30.59 -44.70 -62.12
CA GLN A 795 -31.90 -44.39 -61.53
C GLN A 795 -32.58 -43.18 -62.22
N ASN A 796 -31.79 -42.30 -62.84
CA ASN A 796 -32.25 -41.01 -63.34
C ASN A 796 -32.53 -40.99 -64.85
N ILE A 797 -31.79 -41.73 -65.69
CA ILE A 797 -32.01 -41.77 -67.15
C ILE A 797 -32.85 -43.00 -67.51
N LYS A 798 -34.07 -42.79 -68.00
CA LYS A 798 -34.98 -43.88 -68.42
C LYS A 798 -35.05 -43.95 -69.95
N VAL A 799 -34.94 -45.15 -70.49
CA VAL A 799 -35.29 -45.41 -71.90
C VAL A 799 -36.80 -45.57 -71.95
N LYS A 800 -37.47 -44.65 -72.63
CA LYS A 800 -38.90 -44.74 -72.92
C LYS A 800 -39.07 -44.67 -74.43
N VAL A 801 -39.18 -45.84 -75.01
CA VAL A 801 -39.32 -45.98 -76.46
C VAL A 801 -40.62 -45.32 -76.94
N ASN A 802 -40.49 -44.40 -77.90
CA ASN A 802 -41.64 -43.69 -78.42
C ASN A 802 -42.45 -44.60 -79.35
N GLN A 803 -43.68 -44.91 -78.93
CA GLN A 803 -44.56 -45.87 -79.62
C GLN A 803 -44.95 -45.42 -81.04
N ARG A 804 -44.71 -44.15 -81.43
CA ARG A 804 -44.90 -43.69 -82.81
C ARG A 804 -44.01 -44.41 -83.83
N PHE A 805 -42.92 -45.03 -83.37
CA PHE A 805 -41.98 -45.77 -84.23
C PHE A 805 -42.26 -47.28 -84.30
N ARG A 806 -43.41 -47.74 -83.78
CA ARG A 806 -43.82 -49.15 -83.89
C ARG A 806 -44.12 -49.54 -85.35
N LEU A 807 -43.79 -50.77 -85.72
CA LEU A 807 -44.01 -51.29 -87.09
C LEU A 807 -45.49 -51.46 -87.42
N GLU A 808 -46.29 -51.87 -86.44
CA GLU A 808 -47.70 -52.18 -86.61
C GLU A 808 -48.48 -51.65 -85.41
N ALA A 809 -49.70 -51.17 -85.62
CA ALA A 809 -50.52 -50.63 -84.53
C ALA A 809 -50.79 -51.67 -83.42
N ALA A 810 -50.79 -52.96 -83.76
CA ALA A 810 -51.04 -54.07 -82.85
C ALA A 810 -49.81 -54.49 -82.01
N LYS A 811 -48.58 -54.10 -82.40
CA LYS A 811 -47.35 -54.45 -81.68
C LYS A 811 -46.77 -53.22 -81.00
N GLN A 812 -46.51 -53.30 -79.70
CA GLN A 812 -45.77 -52.26 -78.99
C GLN A 812 -44.29 -52.33 -79.36
N PHE A 813 -43.64 -51.18 -79.55
CA PHE A 813 -42.19 -51.08 -79.54
C PHE A 813 -41.73 -51.52 -78.16
N LYS A 814 -40.95 -52.62 -78.12
CA LYS A 814 -40.38 -53.18 -76.91
C LYS A 814 -38.93 -52.78 -76.74
N TYR A 815 -38.59 -52.43 -75.50
CA TYR A 815 -37.22 -52.42 -75.00
C TYR A 815 -37.19 -53.28 -73.74
N THR A 816 -36.31 -54.27 -73.70
CA THR A 816 -36.33 -55.31 -72.65
C THR A 816 -35.73 -54.87 -71.31
N SER A 817 -35.36 -53.59 -71.14
CA SER A 817 -34.74 -53.10 -69.90
C SER A 817 -35.10 -51.65 -69.54
N ASN A 818 -36.08 -51.41 -68.66
CA ASN A 818 -36.44 -50.07 -68.14
C ASN A 818 -36.08 -49.85 -66.64
N ARG A 819 -35.02 -50.49 -66.13
CA ARG A 819 -34.74 -50.82 -64.71
C ARG A 819 -35.43 -49.97 -63.62
N LEU A 820 -36.24 -50.64 -62.80
CA LEU A 820 -36.51 -50.28 -61.40
C LEU A 820 -35.76 -51.31 -60.52
N ASP A 821 -34.88 -50.80 -59.66
CA ASP A 821 -34.15 -51.34 -58.50
C ASP A 821 -33.27 -52.62 -58.54
N ALA A 822 -32.00 -52.36 -58.17
CA ALA A 822 -30.93 -53.15 -57.55
C ALA A 822 -30.99 -54.70 -57.54
N ALA A 823 -30.17 -55.35 -58.39
CA ALA A 823 -29.07 -56.23 -57.94
C ALA A 823 -28.39 -57.03 -59.07
N ALA A 824 -28.98 -57.20 -60.26
CA ALA A 824 -28.30 -57.89 -61.36
C ALA A 824 -28.88 -57.49 -62.71
N HIS A 825 -28.21 -56.66 -63.51
CA HIS A 825 -28.70 -56.47 -64.88
C HIS A 825 -27.63 -56.04 -65.90
N LEU A 826 -27.80 -56.62 -67.08
CA LEU A 826 -27.01 -56.54 -68.31
C LEU A 826 -27.88 -55.81 -69.34
N THR A 827 -27.29 -55.06 -70.27
CA THR A 827 -27.98 -54.15 -71.20
C THR A 827 -29.13 -54.77 -72.03
N GLY A 828 -30.13 -53.96 -72.41
CA GLY A 828 -31.39 -54.41 -73.03
C GLY A 828 -31.35 -54.52 -74.56
N THR A 829 -32.40 -55.10 -75.14
CA THR A 829 -32.63 -55.31 -76.58
C THR A 829 -33.89 -54.57 -77.05
N CYS A 830 -33.84 -53.98 -78.23
CA CYS A 830 -34.98 -53.31 -78.88
C CYS A 830 -35.63 -54.24 -79.91
N SER A 831 -36.95 -54.20 -80.03
CA SER A 831 -37.67 -54.93 -81.09
C SER A 831 -39.03 -54.27 -81.44
N ASN A 832 -39.65 -54.69 -82.53
CA ASN A 832 -40.97 -54.21 -83.01
C ASN A 832 -41.00 -52.71 -83.38
N ASN A 833 -39.93 -52.17 -83.96
CA ASN A 833 -39.89 -50.77 -84.42
C ASN A 833 -39.36 -50.65 -85.84
N SER A 834 -39.58 -49.49 -86.48
CA SER A 834 -39.21 -49.21 -87.88
C SER A 834 -37.73 -49.39 -88.20
N CYS A 835 -36.86 -49.43 -87.18
CA CYS A 835 -35.41 -49.62 -87.32
C CYS A 835 -34.98 -51.06 -86.98
N HIS A 836 -35.76 -51.79 -86.16
CA HIS A 836 -35.45 -53.14 -85.69
C HIS A 836 -36.70 -54.04 -85.72
N TYR A 837 -36.77 -54.88 -86.75
CA TYR A 837 -37.82 -55.87 -86.93
C TYR A 837 -37.77 -57.01 -85.89
N GLY A 838 -36.57 -57.45 -85.53
CA GLY A 838 -36.30 -58.45 -84.48
C GLY A 838 -35.60 -57.85 -83.25
N ALA A 839 -35.31 -58.69 -82.26
CA ALA A 839 -34.51 -58.28 -81.09
C ALA A 839 -33.08 -57.91 -81.51
N THR A 840 -32.63 -56.72 -81.14
CA THR A 840 -31.24 -56.27 -81.34
C THR A 840 -30.27 -57.03 -80.42
N PRO A 841 -28.96 -56.97 -80.71
CA PRO A 841 -27.94 -57.19 -79.68
C PRO A 841 -28.17 -56.27 -78.47
N LYS A 842 -27.57 -56.65 -77.33
CA LYS A 842 -27.61 -55.83 -76.12
C LYS A 842 -26.82 -54.52 -76.34
N TRP A 843 -27.31 -53.43 -75.75
CA TRP A 843 -26.82 -52.06 -76.00
C TRP A 843 -25.38 -51.77 -75.49
N ASP A 844 -24.82 -52.61 -74.63
CA ASP A 844 -23.40 -52.60 -74.27
C ASP A 844 -22.89 -54.05 -74.29
N PRO A 845 -22.27 -54.50 -75.39
CA PRO A 845 -21.77 -55.87 -75.52
C PRO A 845 -20.39 -56.08 -74.86
N LEU A 846 -19.73 -55.02 -74.35
CA LEU A 846 -18.43 -55.11 -73.68
C LEU A 846 -18.54 -55.30 -72.15
N HIS A 847 -19.75 -55.54 -71.66
CA HIS A 847 -20.04 -56.04 -70.31
C HIS A 847 -21.01 -57.23 -70.34
#